data_AF-A0A7K9WC82-F1
#
_entry.id   AF-A0A7K9WC82-F1
#
_cell.length_a   1.000
_cell.length_b   1.000
_cell.length_c   1.000
_cell.angle_alpha   90.00
_cell.angle_beta   90.00
_cell.angle_gamma   90.00
#
_symmetry.space_group_name_H-M   'P 1'
#
loop_
_entity.id
_entity.type
_entity.pdbx_description
1 polymer ?
#
loop_
_entity_poly.entity_id
_entity_poly.type
_entity_poly.pdbx_seq_one_letter_code
_entity_poly.pdbx_strand_id
1 'polypeptide(L)'
;RMFHDDELEESEKFYVGQPRVLLLIYALYNTLVARSEMVCYFVIILNHMISASMITLVLPILIFLWAMLSVPRPSKRFWMTAIVYTEVAIVIKYFFQFGFFPWNKHVDYTKDKPYHPPNIIGIEKKEGYVHYDLVQLLALFFHRSILKCHGLWDEDEKGDSSSNKEDTDDELSLTGGRRDSSASLKSVNLAASVESIHVHFPEQQTAIRRKSSSSISQLSHRSSFSSHRSKRGSTSTRNSSQKGSSVLSIKQKSRKELLMEKFREQMIKAKAFTIKKTLQVYVPIRQFFYNLIHPDYSAVTDVYVLMFLADTVDFIIIVFGFWAFGKHSAAADITSSLSEDQVPEAFLVMVLIQFGTMVVDRALYLKKTVMGKVIFQVILVFGIHFWMFFILPGVTERKFSQNTVAQLWYFVKCVYFGLSAYQIRCGYPTRVLGNFLTKSYNYVNLFLFQGFRLVPFLTELRAVMDWVWTDTTLSLSSWICVEDIYAHIFILKCWRESEKRYPQPRGQKKKKVVKYGMGGMIIVLLICIVWFPLLFMSLIKSVAGITNKPLDVSITITLGGYQPIFTMSAQQNQLKSLDVNEFNDLLSTYRGNTAALQFLEGYAREDITRADLEGNSNSLWTISPPSRNKMIQGLLDFDADFTVVLSWTIQSCLTRLLHGHGLRHCAIADLAPVVFCSWSEAWGTLEEVYPYYIKAPSDSLAKPIKQLLKDCKWENITVSLVKNGSEEGAREWWVLNQLEKRHKTSQESLELFIFSDKVSPPSLGFLAGYGIMGLYASVVLVIGKFVREFFSGISHSIMFEELPNVDRILKLCTDIFLVRETGELELEEDLYAKLIFLYRSPETMIKWTREK
;
A
#
# COMPACT_ATOMS: atom_id res chain seq x y z
N ARG A 1 -42.35 -39.39 1.34
CA ARG A 1 -42.73 -38.45 0.25
C ARG A 1 -44.23 -38.21 0.36
N MET A 2 -44.70 -36.95 0.34
CA MET A 2 -46.14 -36.61 0.43
C MET A 2 -46.84 -36.62 -0.94
N PHE A 3 -46.08 -36.67 -2.04
CA PHE A 3 -46.56 -36.71 -3.43
C PHE A 3 -45.72 -37.77 -4.17
N HIS A 4 -46.36 -38.60 -5.01
CA HIS A 4 -45.70 -39.62 -5.83
C HIS A 4 -46.18 -39.47 -7.27
N ASP A 5 -45.22 -39.23 -8.15
CA ASP A 5 -45.40 -39.00 -9.58
C ASP A 5 -44.20 -39.63 -10.29
N ASP A 6 -44.48 -40.62 -11.14
CA ASP A 6 -43.46 -41.42 -11.80
C ASP A 6 -42.58 -40.57 -12.73
N GLU A 7 -43.13 -39.52 -13.35
CA GLU A 7 -42.37 -38.62 -14.23
C GLU A 7 -41.29 -37.86 -13.45
N LEU A 8 -41.59 -37.41 -12.23
CA LEU A 8 -40.61 -36.74 -11.36
C LEU A 8 -39.49 -37.71 -10.95
N GLU A 9 -39.82 -38.96 -10.64
CA GLU A 9 -38.83 -39.96 -10.25
C GLU A 9 -37.95 -40.40 -11.42
N GLU A 10 -38.51 -40.53 -12.62
CA GLU A 10 -37.73 -40.77 -13.84
C GLU A 10 -36.81 -39.59 -14.16
N SER A 11 -37.29 -38.35 -13.97
CA SER A 11 -36.46 -37.16 -14.16
C SER A 11 -35.30 -37.09 -13.17
N GLU A 12 -35.52 -37.43 -11.89
CA GLU A 12 -34.45 -37.51 -10.88
C GLU A 12 -33.41 -38.57 -11.26
N LYS A 13 -33.85 -39.76 -11.71
CA LYS A 13 -32.94 -40.81 -12.21
C LYS A 13 -32.13 -40.32 -13.41
N PHE A 14 -32.75 -39.59 -14.33
CA PHE A 14 -32.08 -38.98 -15.48
C PHE A 14 -31.03 -37.94 -15.06
N TYR A 15 -31.34 -37.05 -14.11
CA TYR A 15 -30.38 -36.04 -13.60
C TYR A 15 -29.21 -36.69 -12.85
N VAL A 16 -29.45 -37.73 -12.05
CA VAL A 16 -28.39 -38.46 -11.34
C VAL A 16 -27.51 -39.28 -12.30
N GLY A 17 -28.07 -39.78 -13.40
CA GLY A 17 -27.36 -40.53 -14.44
C GLY A 17 -26.44 -39.70 -15.35
N GLN A 18 -26.39 -38.38 -15.17
CA GLN A 18 -25.59 -37.49 -16.04
C GLN A 18 -24.07 -37.67 -15.85
N PRO A 19 -23.26 -37.33 -16.86
CA PRO A 19 -21.80 -37.32 -16.74
C PRO A 19 -21.31 -36.40 -15.61
N ARG A 20 -20.19 -36.76 -14.98
CA ARG A 20 -19.61 -36.02 -13.84
C ARG A 20 -19.38 -34.54 -14.10
N VAL A 21 -19.00 -34.16 -15.33
CA VAL A 21 -18.78 -32.76 -15.71
C VAL A 21 -20.10 -31.98 -15.73
N LEU A 22 -21.18 -32.59 -16.23
CA LEU A 22 -22.49 -31.93 -16.28
C LEU A 22 -23.07 -31.80 -14.86
N LEU A 23 -22.88 -32.81 -14.00
CA LEU A 23 -23.23 -32.72 -12.57
C LEU A 23 -22.50 -31.56 -11.87
N LEU A 24 -21.21 -31.34 -12.19
CA LEU A 24 -20.47 -30.19 -11.69
C LEU A 24 -21.06 -28.86 -12.18
N ILE A 25 -21.45 -28.77 -13.45
CA ILE A 25 -22.09 -27.57 -14.01
C ILE A 25 -23.43 -27.29 -13.32
N TYR A 26 -24.26 -28.31 -13.12
CA TYR A 26 -25.52 -28.16 -12.35
C TYR A 26 -25.25 -27.71 -10.91
N ALA A 27 -24.23 -28.26 -10.24
CA ALA A 27 -23.84 -27.84 -8.90
C ALA A 27 -23.37 -26.37 -8.86
N LEU A 28 -22.57 -25.94 -9.85
CA LEU A 28 -22.12 -24.55 -9.98
C LEU A 28 -23.30 -23.60 -10.25
N TYR A 29 -24.21 -23.97 -11.14
CA TYR A 29 -25.42 -23.21 -11.41
C TYR A 29 -26.30 -23.06 -10.17
N ASN A 30 -26.55 -24.16 -9.44
CA ASN A 30 -27.31 -24.14 -8.20
C ASN A 30 -26.63 -23.26 -7.13
N THR A 31 -25.30 -23.30 -7.05
CA THR A 31 -24.53 -22.42 -6.15
C THR A 31 -24.68 -20.96 -6.54
N LEU A 32 -24.63 -20.64 -7.83
CA LEU A 32 -24.82 -19.29 -8.35
C LEU A 32 -26.24 -18.75 -8.10
N VAL A 33 -27.27 -19.58 -8.27
CA VAL A 33 -28.67 -19.22 -7.93
C VAL A 33 -28.80 -18.99 -6.42
N ALA A 34 -28.29 -19.91 -5.60
CA ALA A 34 -28.39 -19.84 -4.15
C ALA A 34 -27.62 -18.66 -3.53
N ARG A 35 -26.52 -18.22 -4.15
CA ARG A 35 -25.67 -17.10 -3.69
C ARG A 35 -25.67 -15.91 -4.66
N SER A 36 -26.77 -15.72 -5.39
CA SER A 36 -26.91 -14.65 -6.38
C SER A 36 -26.68 -13.24 -5.82
N GLU A 37 -27.02 -12.99 -4.55
CA GLU A 37 -26.71 -11.72 -3.86
C GLU A 37 -25.19 -11.43 -3.84
N MET A 38 -24.38 -12.42 -3.45
CA MET A 38 -22.91 -12.26 -3.37
C MET A 38 -22.28 -12.13 -4.75
N VAL A 39 -22.85 -12.80 -5.77
CA VAL A 39 -22.43 -12.64 -7.16
C VAL A 39 -22.66 -11.20 -7.63
N CYS A 40 -23.81 -10.60 -7.32
CA CYS A 40 -24.07 -9.19 -7.62
C CYS A 40 -23.05 -8.26 -6.95
N TYR A 41 -22.77 -8.44 -5.66
CA TYR A 41 -21.77 -7.63 -4.96
C TYR A 41 -20.38 -7.78 -5.57
N PHE A 42 -19.96 -9.01 -5.90
CA PHE A 42 -18.68 -9.28 -6.54
C PHE A 42 -18.57 -8.57 -7.90
N VAL A 43 -19.59 -8.65 -8.75
CA VAL A 43 -19.57 -8.01 -10.07
C VAL A 43 -19.53 -6.48 -9.95
N ILE A 44 -20.23 -5.89 -8.97
CA ILE A 44 -20.18 -4.44 -8.73
C ILE A 44 -18.78 -3.99 -8.29
N ILE A 45 -18.15 -4.72 -7.36
CA ILE A 45 -16.78 -4.44 -6.91
C ILE A 45 -15.79 -4.61 -8.07
N LEU A 46 -15.93 -5.68 -8.86
CA LEU A 46 -15.07 -5.95 -10.02
C LEU A 46 -15.18 -4.84 -11.08
N ASN A 47 -16.40 -4.39 -11.39
CA ASN A 47 -16.61 -3.28 -12.32
C ASN A 47 -15.93 -2.01 -11.81
N HIS A 48 -16.03 -1.71 -10.51
CA HIS A 48 -15.38 -0.55 -9.93
C HIS A 48 -13.85 -0.68 -9.90
N MET A 49 -13.30 -1.85 -9.61
CA MET A 49 -11.85 -2.11 -9.64
C MET A 49 -11.23 -1.81 -11.01
N ILE A 50 -11.92 -2.18 -12.08
CA ILE A 50 -11.43 -2.03 -13.45
C ILE A 50 -11.66 -0.60 -13.96
N SER A 51 -12.82 -0.02 -13.68
CA SER A 51 -13.20 1.31 -14.17
C SER A 51 -12.62 2.47 -13.35
N ALA A 52 -12.45 2.29 -12.04
CA ALA A 52 -11.89 3.25 -11.08
C ALA A 52 -12.47 4.67 -11.20
N SER A 53 -13.79 4.80 -11.36
CA SER A 53 -14.46 6.07 -11.63
C SER A 53 -15.43 6.50 -10.54
N MET A 54 -15.73 7.80 -10.46
CA MET A 54 -16.72 8.33 -9.52
C MET A 54 -18.12 7.74 -9.71
N ILE A 55 -18.55 7.51 -10.96
CA ILE A 55 -19.85 6.88 -11.23
C ILE A 55 -19.86 5.44 -10.69
N THR A 56 -18.80 4.67 -10.92
CA THR A 56 -18.74 3.30 -10.41
C THR A 56 -18.54 3.23 -8.90
N LEU A 57 -17.99 4.28 -8.26
CA LEU A 57 -17.71 4.35 -6.82
C LEU A 57 -18.96 4.40 -5.94
N VAL A 58 -20.06 4.97 -6.43
CA VAL A 58 -21.28 5.16 -5.62
C VAL A 58 -21.88 3.83 -5.18
N LEU A 59 -21.90 2.82 -6.06
CA LEU A 59 -22.52 1.54 -5.78
C LEU A 59 -21.77 0.71 -4.71
N PRO A 60 -20.44 0.51 -4.76
CA PRO A 60 -19.68 -0.12 -3.68
C PRO A 60 -19.90 0.53 -2.31
N ILE A 61 -19.94 1.86 -2.23
CA ILE A 61 -20.24 2.56 -0.97
C ILE A 61 -21.64 2.19 -0.46
N LEU A 62 -22.66 2.19 -1.32
CA LEU A 62 -24.01 1.78 -0.96
C LEU A 62 -24.10 0.29 -0.58
N ILE A 63 -23.29 -0.58 -1.17
CA ILE A 63 -23.24 -2.00 -0.78
C ILE A 63 -22.77 -2.13 0.67
N PHE A 64 -21.62 -1.52 1.01
CA PHE A 64 -21.02 -1.68 2.34
C PHE A 64 -21.75 -0.92 3.45
N LEU A 65 -22.47 0.16 3.13
CA LEU A 65 -23.15 1.00 4.12
C LEU A 65 -24.67 0.81 4.18
N TRP A 66 -25.28 0.16 3.18
CA TRP A 66 -26.73 -0.06 3.17
C TRP A 66 -27.10 -1.52 2.92
N ALA A 67 -26.60 -2.13 1.84
CA ALA A 67 -27.00 -3.49 1.48
C ALA A 67 -26.57 -4.52 2.54
N MET A 68 -25.28 -4.59 2.84
CA MET A 68 -24.71 -5.59 3.77
C MET A 68 -25.07 -5.35 5.24
N LEU A 69 -25.44 -4.11 5.60
CA LEU A 69 -25.89 -3.75 6.96
C LEU A 69 -27.38 -3.99 7.19
N SER A 70 -28.17 -4.21 6.15
CA SER A 70 -29.61 -4.43 6.29
C SER A 70 -29.93 -5.79 6.92
N VAL A 71 -30.89 -5.80 7.85
CA VAL A 71 -31.42 -7.00 8.53
C VAL A 71 -32.90 -7.14 8.14
N PRO A 72 -33.39 -8.32 7.71
CA PRO A 72 -32.67 -9.58 7.47
C PRO A 72 -31.98 -9.66 6.10
N ARG A 73 -32.41 -8.84 5.13
CA ARG A 73 -31.88 -8.81 3.75
C ARG A 73 -31.99 -7.39 3.15
N PRO A 74 -31.27 -7.11 2.03
CA PRO A 74 -31.42 -5.84 1.33
C PRO A 74 -32.85 -5.62 0.85
N SER A 75 -33.36 -4.42 1.09
CA SER A 75 -34.71 -4.01 0.70
C SER A 75 -34.91 -3.98 -0.83
N LYS A 76 -36.16 -4.11 -1.29
CA LYS A 76 -36.54 -3.88 -2.70
C LYS A 76 -36.05 -2.52 -3.20
N ARG A 77 -36.11 -1.50 -2.33
CA ARG A 77 -35.65 -0.14 -2.63
C ARG A 77 -34.16 -0.12 -3.03
N PHE A 78 -33.31 -0.82 -2.28
CA PHE A 78 -31.89 -0.93 -2.62
C PHE A 78 -31.68 -1.53 -4.02
N TRP A 79 -32.30 -2.68 -4.31
CA TRP A 79 -32.15 -3.35 -5.61
C TRP A 79 -32.69 -2.52 -6.77
N MET A 80 -33.84 -1.85 -6.59
CA MET A 80 -34.37 -0.93 -7.60
C MET A 80 -33.44 0.28 -7.81
N THR A 81 -32.90 0.86 -6.75
CA THR A 81 -31.91 1.94 -6.86
C THR A 81 -30.66 1.47 -7.60
N ALA A 82 -30.14 0.27 -7.32
CA ALA A 82 -28.98 -0.27 -8.01
C ALA A 82 -29.24 -0.47 -9.52
N ILE A 83 -30.39 -1.05 -9.89
CA ILE A 83 -30.78 -1.26 -11.31
C ILE A 83 -30.90 0.08 -12.04
N VAL A 84 -31.71 1.00 -11.49
CA VAL A 84 -31.91 2.33 -12.12
C VAL A 84 -30.59 3.09 -12.22
N TYR A 85 -29.74 3.02 -11.19
CA TYR A 85 -28.43 3.66 -11.23
C TYR A 85 -27.54 3.08 -12.32
N THR A 86 -27.51 1.75 -12.49
CA THR A 86 -26.76 1.12 -13.57
C THR A 86 -27.26 1.50 -14.96
N GLU A 87 -28.58 1.54 -15.17
CA GLU A 87 -29.17 1.97 -16.45
C GLU A 87 -28.79 3.42 -16.77
N VAL A 88 -28.96 4.32 -15.80
CA VAL A 88 -28.59 5.74 -15.94
C VAL A 88 -27.09 5.88 -16.20
N ALA A 89 -26.23 5.14 -15.50
CA ALA A 89 -24.79 5.16 -15.71
C ALA A 89 -24.40 4.71 -17.12
N ILE A 90 -25.04 3.65 -17.65
CA ILE A 90 -24.82 3.17 -19.04
C ILE A 90 -25.24 4.25 -20.04
N VAL A 91 -26.41 4.86 -19.86
CA VAL A 91 -26.91 5.92 -20.75
C VAL A 91 -25.98 7.14 -20.74
N ILE A 92 -25.51 7.55 -19.56
CA ILE A 92 -24.53 8.63 -19.41
C ILE A 92 -23.23 8.27 -20.15
N LYS A 93 -22.66 7.10 -19.88
CA LYS A 93 -21.42 6.64 -20.54
C LYS A 93 -21.57 6.56 -22.06
N TYR A 94 -22.73 6.13 -22.55
CA TYR A 94 -23.05 6.05 -23.98
C TYR A 94 -23.09 7.43 -24.63
N PHE A 95 -23.80 8.39 -24.01
CA PHE A 95 -23.93 9.74 -24.54
C PHE A 95 -22.57 10.42 -24.72
N PHE A 96 -21.62 10.16 -23.83
CA PHE A 96 -20.29 10.78 -23.91
C PHE A 96 -19.28 10.05 -24.81
N GLN A 97 -19.67 8.97 -25.50
CA GLN A 97 -18.81 8.37 -26.53
C GLN A 97 -18.75 9.19 -27.82
N PHE A 98 -19.71 10.09 -28.03
CA PHE A 98 -19.74 10.91 -29.24
C PHE A 98 -18.51 11.83 -29.32
N GLY A 99 -17.94 11.95 -30.52
CA GLY A 99 -16.71 12.72 -30.76
C GLY A 99 -16.90 14.24 -30.80
N PHE A 100 -18.12 14.76 -30.61
CA PHE A 100 -18.37 16.20 -30.65
C PHE A 100 -17.86 16.94 -29.41
N PHE A 101 -17.63 16.23 -28.30
CA PHE A 101 -17.13 16.85 -27.07
C PHE A 101 -15.66 17.26 -27.19
N PRO A 102 -15.27 18.48 -26.74
CA PRO A 102 -13.89 18.97 -26.86
C PRO A 102 -12.84 18.06 -26.23
N TRP A 103 -13.18 17.39 -25.12
CA TRP A 103 -12.28 16.48 -24.41
C TRP A 103 -12.09 15.11 -25.09
N ASN A 104 -12.90 14.77 -26.10
CA ASN A 104 -12.79 13.51 -26.85
C ASN A 104 -11.93 13.64 -28.13
N LYS A 105 -11.32 14.80 -28.38
CA LYS A 105 -10.50 15.06 -29.58
C LYS A 105 -9.07 14.53 -29.49
N HIS A 106 -8.49 14.49 -28.29
CA HIS A 106 -7.10 14.07 -28.05
C HIS A 106 -7.03 12.97 -26.98
N VAL A 107 -7.59 11.80 -27.30
CA VAL A 107 -7.70 10.68 -26.36
C VAL A 107 -6.33 10.10 -26.00
N ASP A 108 -5.43 9.94 -26.97
CA ASP A 108 -4.12 9.28 -26.75
C ASP A 108 -3.24 10.01 -25.74
N TYR A 109 -3.29 11.35 -25.71
CA TYR A 109 -2.50 12.16 -24.76
C TYR A 109 -3.13 12.23 -23.36
N THR A 110 -4.45 12.06 -23.25
CA THR A 110 -5.20 12.20 -22.00
C THR A 110 -5.49 10.85 -21.34
N LYS A 111 -5.25 9.74 -22.04
CA LYS A 111 -5.57 8.38 -21.60
C LYS A 111 -4.81 7.94 -20.35
N ASP A 112 -3.58 8.38 -20.13
CA ASP A 112 -2.79 7.92 -18.96
C ASP A 112 -2.82 8.89 -17.78
N LYS A 113 -3.40 10.10 -17.95
CA LYS A 113 -3.44 11.11 -16.90
C LYS A 113 -4.54 10.82 -15.87
N PRO A 114 -4.21 10.65 -14.57
CA PRO A 114 -5.20 10.33 -13.55
C PRO A 114 -6.15 11.51 -13.25
N TYR A 115 -5.67 12.75 -13.26
CA TYR A 115 -6.47 13.94 -12.92
C TYR A 115 -7.26 14.58 -14.07
N HIS A 116 -7.34 13.92 -15.22
CA HIS A 116 -8.18 14.42 -16.31
C HIS A 116 -9.67 14.25 -15.93
N PRO A 117 -10.50 15.31 -15.91
CA PRO A 117 -11.85 15.23 -15.34
C PRO A 117 -12.75 14.13 -15.96
N PRO A 118 -12.76 13.91 -17.30
CA PRO A 118 -13.46 12.76 -17.89
C PRO A 118 -12.99 11.39 -17.36
N ASN A 119 -11.71 11.24 -17.02
CA ASN A 119 -11.16 9.98 -16.50
C ASN A 119 -11.62 9.76 -15.04
N ILE A 120 -11.60 10.81 -14.21
CA ILE A 120 -12.06 10.75 -12.81
C ILE A 120 -13.57 10.42 -12.76
N ILE A 121 -14.37 11.11 -13.58
CA ILE A 121 -15.82 10.90 -13.59
C ILE A 121 -16.16 9.52 -14.19
N GLY A 122 -15.35 9.02 -15.14
CA GLY A 122 -15.59 7.75 -15.83
C GLY A 122 -16.37 7.91 -17.14
N ILE A 123 -16.14 9.04 -17.80
CA ILE A 123 -16.80 9.49 -19.04
C ILE A 123 -15.80 9.41 -20.23
N GLU A 124 -14.63 8.80 -20.03
CA GLU A 124 -13.62 8.64 -21.06
C GLU A 124 -14.14 7.85 -22.28
N LYS A 125 -13.72 8.27 -23.48
CA LYS A 125 -13.98 7.55 -24.72
C LYS A 125 -13.01 6.36 -24.79
N LYS A 126 -13.54 5.13 -24.77
CA LYS A 126 -12.75 3.90 -24.88
C LYS A 126 -13.53 2.78 -25.56
N GLU A 127 -12.80 1.90 -26.22
CA GLU A 127 -13.37 0.66 -26.76
C GLU A 127 -13.75 -0.28 -25.61
N GLY A 128 -14.91 -0.94 -25.73
CA GLY A 128 -15.38 -1.89 -24.70
C GLY A 128 -15.82 -1.27 -23.37
N TYR A 129 -16.17 0.02 -23.33
CA TYR A 129 -16.48 0.76 -22.10
C TYR A 129 -17.67 0.23 -21.27
N VAL A 130 -18.57 -0.58 -21.85
CA VAL A 130 -19.83 -1.06 -21.21
C VAL A 130 -19.79 -2.53 -20.81
N HIS A 131 -18.77 -3.31 -21.17
CA HIS A 131 -18.83 -4.78 -20.98
C HIS A 131 -19.13 -5.19 -19.53
N TYR A 132 -18.44 -4.60 -18.56
CA TYR A 132 -18.68 -4.88 -17.14
C TYR A 132 -19.99 -4.30 -16.61
N ASP A 133 -20.42 -3.14 -17.12
CA ASP A 133 -21.72 -2.55 -16.75
C ASP A 133 -22.89 -3.43 -17.25
N LEU A 134 -22.76 -4.04 -18.43
CA LEU A 134 -23.76 -4.97 -18.99
C LEU A 134 -23.84 -6.26 -18.18
N VAL A 135 -22.69 -6.85 -17.84
CA VAL A 135 -22.62 -8.04 -16.97
C VAL A 135 -23.22 -7.73 -15.60
N GLN A 136 -22.95 -6.54 -15.06
CA GLN A 136 -23.54 -6.06 -13.81
C GLN A 136 -25.06 -5.93 -13.90
N LEU A 137 -25.59 -5.33 -14.97
CA LEU A 137 -27.02 -5.20 -15.19
C LEU A 137 -27.70 -6.56 -15.29
N LEU A 138 -27.11 -7.50 -16.04
CA LEU A 138 -27.61 -8.86 -16.18
C LEU A 138 -27.63 -9.60 -14.83
N ALA A 139 -26.57 -9.47 -14.03
CA ALA A 139 -26.52 -10.06 -12.69
C ALA A 139 -27.62 -9.49 -11.77
N LEU A 140 -27.85 -8.18 -11.80
CA LEU A 140 -28.91 -7.53 -11.01
C LEU A 140 -30.31 -8.00 -11.42
N PHE A 141 -30.60 -8.10 -12.73
CA PHE A 141 -31.87 -8.61 -13.21
C PHE A 141 -32.06 -10.11 -12.92
N PHE A 142 -30.98 -10.89 -13.00
CA PHE A 142 -30.99 -12.30 -12.66
C PHE A 142 -31.26 -12.51 -11.15
N HIS A 143 -30.64 -11.73 -10.27
CA HIS A 143 -30.97 -11.78 -8.85
C HIS A 143 -32.42 -11.35 -8.59
N ARG A 144 -32.89 -10.30 -9.28
CA ARG A 144 -34.29 -9.84 -9.20
C ARG A 144 -35.27 -10.93 -9.64
N SER A 145 -35.00 -11.68 -10.72
CA SER A 145 -35.89 -12.76 -11.17
C SER A 145 -35.97 -13.86 -10.12
N ILE A 146 -34.85 -14.25 -9.50
CA ILE A 146 -34.82 -15.23 -8.41
C ILE A 146 -35.64 -14.75 -7.20
N LEU A 147 -35.48 -13.49 -6.79
CA LEU A 147 -36.27 -12.92 -5.69
C LEU A 147 -37.78 -12.95 -6.00
N LYS A 148 -38.18 -12.67 -7.24
CA LYS A 148 -39.59 -12.78 -7.67
C LYS A 148 -40.07 -14.23 -7.68
N CYS A 149 -39.28 -15.18 -8.17
CA CYS A 149 -39.63 -16.60 -8.18
C CYS A 149 -39.90 -17.14 -6.77
N HIS A 150 -39.20 -16.62 -5.76
CA HIS A 150 -39.40 -17.01 -4.36
C HIS A 150 -40.45 -16.16 -3.62
N GLY A 151 -41.13 -15.22 -4.28
CA GLY A 151 -42.11 -14.32 -3.64
C GLY A 151 -41.51 -13.29 -2.68
N LEU A 152 -40.20 -13.07 -2.74
CA LEU A 152 -39.45 -12.20 -1.82
C LEU A 152 -39.43 -10.72 -2.28
N TRP A 153 -40.07 -10.41 -3.40
CA TRP A 153 -40.02 -9.08 -4.04
C TRP A 153 -41.19 -8.15 -3.68
N ASP A 154 -42.27 -8.68 -3.08
CA ASP A 154 -43.56 -7.97 -2.95
C ASP A 154 -43.87 -7.44 -1.53
N GLU A 155 -42.93 -7.52 -0.60
CA GLU A 155 -43.14 -7.30 0.85
C GLU A 155 -43.38 -5.84 1.33
N ASP A 156 -43.39 -4.83 0.45
CA ASP A 156 -43.45 -3.42 0.89
C ASP A 156 -44.83 -2.74 0.79
N GLU A 157 -45.90 -3.42 0.35
CA GLU A 157 -47.21 -2.75 0.11
C GLU A 157 -48.21 -2.77 1.28
N LYS A 158 -47.89 -3.40 2.42
CA LYS A 158 -48.86 -3.52 3.54
C LYS A 158 -48.74 -2.46 4.64
N GLY A 159 -48.04 -1.35 4.40
CA GLY A 159 -47.77 -0.34 5.43
C GLY A 159 -48.49 1.01 5.33
N ASP A 160 -49.04 1.40 4.17
CA ASP A 160 -49.45 2.81 3.94
C ASP A 160 -50.80 2.99 3.21
N SER A 161 -51.64 1.94 3.16
CA SER A 161 -52.94 1.98 2.46
C SER A 161 -54.16 1.90 3.39
N SER A 162 -54.07 2.47 4.60
CA SER A 162 -55.22 2.60 5.52
C SER A 162 -55.50 4.04 5.99
N SER A 163 -55.21 5.04 5.16
CA SER A 163 -55.75 6.39 5.34
C SER A 163 -55.85 7.08 3.99
N ASN A 164 -56.93 6.81 3.25
CA ASN A 164 -57.54 7.65 2.21
C ASN A 164 -58.56 6.83 1.42
N LYS A 165 -59.70 6.54 2.02
CA LYS A 165 -60.96 6.27 1.31
C LYS A 165 -62.09 6.84 2.16
N GLU A 166 -62.32 8.13 2.00
CA GLU A 166 -63.63 8.72 2.23
C GLU A 166 -64.31 8.87 0.86
N ASP A 167 -65.55 8.40 0.84
CA ASP A 167 -66.67 8.77 -0.02
C ASP A 167 -66.65 8.38 -1.50
N THR A 168 -67.24 7.21 -1.78
CA THR A 168 -68.12 7.00 -2.93
C THR A 168 -69.17 5.94 -2.55
N ASP A 169 -70.43 6.35 -2.58
CA ASP A 169 -71.59 5.59 -2.14
C ASP A 169 -71.96 4.42 -3.08
N ASP A 170 -72.49 3.37 -2.43
CA ASP A 170 -73.56 2.44 -2.82
C ASP A 170 -73.50 1.64 -4.14
N GLU A 171 -73.28 0.31 -4.01
CA GLU A 171 -74.31 -0.65 -4.39
C GLU A 171 -74.15 -2.03 -3.69
N LEU A 172 -75.29 -2.62 -3.33
CA LEU A 172 -75.50 -3.84 -2.58
C LEU A 172 -75.02 -5.13 -3.29
N SER A 173 -74.52 -6.11 -2.51
CA SER A 173 -75.10 -7.48 -2.50
C SER A 173 -74.53 -8.38 -1.39
N LEU A 174 -75.45 -9.16 -0.84
CA LEU A 174 -75.34 -10.09 0.27
C LEU A 174 -74.55 -11.36 -0.09
N THR A 175 -73.90 -11.96 0.91
CA THR A 175 -74.01 -13.37 1.39
C THR A 175 -72.77 -13.71 2.23
N GLY A 176 -72.92 -13.97 3.54
CA GLY A 176 -72.90 -15.34 4.10
C GLY A 176 -71.48 -15.94 4.08
N GLY A 177 -70.79 -16.29 5.15
CA GLY A 177 -71.12 -16.56 6.54
C GLY A 177 -70.07 -17.55 7.07
N ARG A 178 -69.76 -17.43 8.37
CA ARG A 178 -69.21 -18.46 9.28
C ARG A 178 -67.74 -18.90 9.23
N ARG A 179 -67.17 -18.80 10.44
CA ARG A 179 -66.33 -19.78 11.20
C ARG A 179 -64.92 -20.00 10.70
N ASP A 180 -63.92 -20.24 11.54
CA ASP A 180 -63.69 -20.26 12.99
C ASP A 180 -62.17 -20.34 13.11
N SER A 181 -61.55 -19.76 14.15
CA SER A 181 -60.68 -20.49 15.10
C SER A 181 -59.85 -19.58 16.01
N SER A 182 -60.15 -19.70 17.30
CA SER A 182 -59.25 -19.75 18.47
C SER A 182 -57.94 -18.95 18.43
N ALA A 183 -57.82 -17.87 19.21
CA ALA A 183 -57.52 -17.88 20.65
C ALA A 183 -56.14 -18.47 21.02
N SER A 184 -55.20 -17.59 21.37
CA SER A 184 -54.33 -17.81 22.53
C SER A 184 -53.81 -16.47 23.06
N LEU A 185 -54.31 -16.14 24.24
CA LEU A 185 -53.91 -15.04 25.11
C LEU A 185 -52.45 -15.18 25.55
N LYS A 186 -51.72 -14.06 25.62
CA LYS A 186 -50.80 -13.72 26.72
C LYS A 186 -50.41 -12.24 26.63
N SER A 187 -51.32 -11.39 27.09
CA SER A 187 -51.02 -10.03 27.50
C SER A 187 -50.59 -10.05 28.96
N VAL A 188 -49.32 -9.73 29.23
CA VAL A 188 -48.88 -9.26 30.55
C VAL A 188 -48.31 -7.87 30.34
N ASN A 189 -49.01 -6.91 30.93
CA ASN A 189 -48.61 -5.51 31.01
C ASN A 189 -47.32 -5.37 31.83
N LEU A 190 -46.39 -4.53 31.37
CA LEU A 190 -45.70 -3.63 32.28
C LEU A 190 -45.36 -2.32 31.58
N ALA A 191 -46.02 -1.27 32.07
CA ALA A 191 -45.85 0.10 31.68
C ALA A 191 -44.53 0.67 32.22
N ALA A 192 -43.84 1.48 31.43
CA ALA A 192 -43.16 2.67 31.91
C ALA A 192 -42.82 3.63 30.74
N SER A 193 -43.49 4.79 30.79
CA SER A 193 -43.05 6.11 30.32
C SER A 193 -42.63 6.31 28.86
N VAL A 194 -43.57 6.85 28.05
CA VAL A 194 -43.24 7.95 27.14
C VAL A 194 -44.30 9.02 27.27
N GLU A 195 -43.92 10.11 27.93
CA GLU A 195 -44.64 11.38 27.96
C GLU A 195 -44.34 12.10 26.64
N SER A 196 -45.24 11.99 25.65
CA SER A 196 -45.18 12.80 24.43
C SER A 196 -46.07 14.02 24.58
N ILE A 197 -45.42 15.15 24.84
CA ILE A 197 -45.95 16.50 24.78
C ILE A 197 -46.66 16.70 23.44
N HIS A 198 -47.99 16.80 23.49
CA HIS A 198 -48.82 17.26 22.39
C HIS A 198 -48.67 18.78 22.26
N VAL A 199 -48.14 19.25 21.13
CA VAL A 199 -48.20 20.67 20.76
C VAL A 199 -49.28 20.83 19.70
N HIS A 200 -50.45 21.31 20.14
CA HIS A 200 -51.52 21.78 19.28
C HIS A 200 -51.17 23.16 18.71
N PHE A 201 -51.40 23.35 17.41
CA PHE A 201 -51.64 24.68 16.83
C PHE A 201 -53.06 24.70 16.21
N PRO A 202 -53.79 25.83 16.29
CA PRO A 202 -55.22 25.87 16.05
C PRO A 202 -55.54 26.10 14.58
N GLU A 203 -56.49 25.35 14.04
CA GLU A 203 -57.11 25.63 12.75
C GLU A 203 -58.57 26.05 12.97
N GLN A 204 -58.87 27.26 12.52
CA GLN A 204 -60.19 27.87 12.46
C GLN A 204 -60.95 27.29 11.27
N GLN A 205 -62.19 26.82 11.46
CA GLN A 205 -63.21 26.99 10.43
C GLN A 205 -64.65 26.97 10.98
N THR A 206 -65.29 28.12 10.78
CA THR A 206 -66.64 28.35 10.23
C THR A 206 -67.87 27.63 10.82
N ALA A 207 -68.81 28.50 11.17
CA ALA A 207 -70.16 28.21 11.62
C ALA A 207 -71.06 27.59 10.53
N ILE A 208 -71.77 26.53 10.88
CA ILE A 208 -73.06 26.16 10.28
C ILE A 208 -74.07 25.86 11.40
N ARG A 209 -75.30 26.30 11.15
CA ARG A 209 -76.36 26.62 12.10
C ARG A 209 -77.52 25.62 12.00
N ARG A 210 -77.96 25.09 13.16
CA ARG A 210 -79.29 24.54 13.55
C ARG A 210 -79.77 23.28 12.80
N LYS A 211 -80.36 22.28 13.47
CA LYS A 211 -81.64 22.35 14.20
C LYS A 211 -81.77 21.28 15.31
N SER A 212 -82.66 21.62 16.22
CA SER A 212 -83.04 21.05 17.51
C SER A 212 -83.98 19.84 17.49
N SER A 213 -83.92 19.02 18.54
CA SER A 213 -85.07 18.45 19.31
C SER A 213 -84.46 17.80 20.58
N SER A 214 -84.68 18.34 21.79
CA SER A 214 -85.83 18.08 22.69
C SER A 214 -85.83 16.60 23.14
N SER A 215 -85.77 16.19 24.42
CA SER A 215 -86.50 16.68 25.59
C SER A 215 -86.11 15.85 26.84
N ILE A 216 -86.47 16.37 28.03
CA ILE A 216 -86.79 15.67 29.31
C ILE A 216 -85.60 15.23 30.20
N SER A 217 -85.52 15.50 31.51
CA SER A 217 -86.26 16.36 32.46
C SER A 217 -85.68 16.26 33.90
N GLN A 218 -85.81 17.33 34.71
CA GLN A 218 -86.06 17.38 36.18
C GLN A 218 -84.88 17.06 37.14
N LEU A 219 -84.63 17.70 38.31
CA LEU A 219 -85.26 18.71 39.18
C LEU A 219 -84.15 19.19 40.19
N SER A 220 -83.79 20.48 40.33
CA SER A 220 -84.09 21.46 41.43
C SER A 220 -84.40 20.90 42.84
N HIS A 221 -84.08 21.46 44.03
CA HIS A 221 -83.80 22.81 44.57
C HIS A 221 -83.17 22.64 46.00
N ARG A 222 -82.36 23.60 46.51
CA ARG A 222 -82.64 24.33 47.78
C ARG A 222 -81.70 25.55 48.00
N SER A 223 -82.36 26.71 48.10
CA SER A 223 -82.05 28.02 48.70
C SER A 223 -81.20 28.02 49.98
N SER A 224 -80.61 29.10 50.52
CA SER A 224 -80.20 30.48 50.17
C SER A 224 -80.00 31.20 51.51
N PHE A 225 -78.92 31.93 51.77
CA PHE A 225 -78.94 33.10 52.67
C PHE A 225 -77.66 33.96 52.53
N SER A 226 -77.88 35.27 52.30
CA SER A 226 -77.12 36.50 52.62
C SER A 226 -75.57 36.47 52.69
N SER A 227 -74.78 37.49 52.29
CA SER A 227 -75.00 38.93 52.30
C SER A 227 -73.83 39.65 51.57
N HIS A 228 -74.16 40.75 50.89
CA HIS A 228 -73.37 41.99 50.74
C HIS A 228 -71.84 41.93 50.50
N ARG A 229 -71.43 42.47 49.34
CA ARG A 229 -70.73 43.78 49.21
C ARG A 229 -69.61 43.75 48.17
N SER A 230 -69.92 44.21 46.96
CA SER A 230 -68.95 44.98 46.17
C SER A 230 -69.69 46.06 45.39
N LYS A 231 -69.38 47.31 45.73
CA LYS A 231 -69.68 48.51 44.95
C LYS A 231 -68.38 49.27 44.80
N ARG A 232 -68.32 49.98 43.66
CA ARG A 232 -67.42 51.10 43.31
C ARG A 232 -66.26 50.66 42.39
N GLY A 233 -66.16 51.19 41.16
CA GLY A 233 -67.01 52.15 40.48
C GLY A 233 -66.26 52.83 39.33
N SER A 234 -67.00 53.04 38.24
CA SER A 234 -67.04 54.28 37.46
C SER A 234 -65.85 54.57 36.52
N THR A 235 -65.97 55.19 35.34
CA THR A 235 -67.07 55.78 34.53
C THR A 235 -66.39 56.23 33.22
N SER A 236 -67.02 55.99 32.06
CA SER A 236 -67.48 57.03 31.09
C SER A 236 -66.39 57.75 30.27
N THR A 237 -66.56 58.18 29.03
CA THR A 237 -67.74 58.72 28.34
C THR A 237 -67.48 58.77 26.83
N ARG A 238 -68.57 58.71 26.06
CA ARG A 238 -68.72 59.18 24.69
C ARG A 238 -68.13 60.59 24.50
N ASN A 239 -67.64 60.90 23.31
CA ASN A 239 -67.96 62.17 22.67
C ASN A 239 -67.91 62.07 21.14
N SER A 240 -69.02 62.49 20.54
CA SER A 240 -69.20 62.89 19.15
C SER A 240 -68.73 64.32 18.95
N SER A 241 -68.04 64.62 17.85
CA SER A 241 -68.41 65.71 16.93
C SER A 241 -67.37 65.89 15.81
N GLN A 242 -67.89 66.44 14.73
CA GLN A 242 -67.32 66.70 13.42
C GLN A 242 -66.02 67.53 13.36
N LYS A 243 -65.36 67.34 12.20
CA LYS A 243 -64.54 68.30 11.44
C LYS A 243 -63.13 68.61 11.97
N GLY A 244 -62.16 68.08 11.24
CA GLY A 244 -60.76 68.52 11.27
C GLY A 244 -59.95 67.77 10.23
N SER A 245 -59.83 68.34 9.04
CA SER A 245 -58.95 67.89 7.95
C SER A 245 -57.48 67.83 8.41
N SER A 246 -56.83 66.67 8.26
CA SER A 246 -55.43 66.58 7.82
C SER A 246 -55.08 65.14 7.43
N VAL A 247 -55.03 64.93 6.11
CA VAL A 247 -54.19 63.98 5.35
C VAL A 247 -53.56 62.83 6.15
N LEU A 248 -54.13 61.62 6.02
CA LEU A 248 -53.40 60.37 6.24
C LEU A 248 -52.28 60.28 5.22
N SER A 249 -51.05 60.60 5.63
CA SER A 249 -49.87 60.19 4.86
C SER A 249 -49.70 58.68 5.03
N ILE A 250 -50.27 57.94 4.08
CA ILE A 250 -49.90 56.56 3.80
C ILE A 250 -48.41 56.60 3.48
N LYS A 251 -47.56 56.26 4.45
CA LYS A 251 -46.14 56.03 4.20
C LYS A 251 -46.05 54.77 3.35
N GLN A 252 -46.04 54.98 2.04
CA GLN A 252 -45.94 53.95 1.02
C GLN A 252 -44.61 53.23 1.24
N LYS A 253 -44.64 52.02 1.85
CA LYS A 253 -43.46 51.15 1.97
C LYS A 253 -42.81 51.04 0.59
N SER A 254 -41.53 51.36 0.51
CA SER A 254 -40.80 51.33 -0.76
C SER A 254 -40.87 49.93 -1.37
N ARG A 255 -40.98 49.83 -2.70
CA ARG A 255 -40.96 48.54 -3.42
C ARG A 255 -39.80 47.64 -2.98
N LYS A 256 -38.67 48.22 -2.55
CA LYS A 256 -37.51 47.50 -2.04
C LYS A 256 -37.75 46.82 -0.68
N GLU A 257 -38.49 47.45 0.23
CA GLU A 257 -38.82 46.87 1.54
C GLU A 257 -39.85 45.74 1.40
N LEU A 258 -40.87 45.93 0.57
CA LEU A 258 -41.84 44.89 0.21
C LEU A 258 -41.19 43.68 -0.50
N LEU A 259 -40.19 43.93 -1.35
CA LEU A 259 -39.38 42.87 -1.97
C LEU A 259 -38.53 42.15 -0.93
N MET A 260 -37.85 42.86 -0.02
CA MET A 260 -37.08 42.23 1.06
C MET A 260 -37.95 41.40 2.00
N GLU A 261 -39.16 41.87 2.33
CA GLU A 261 -40.11 41.15 3.17
C GLU A 261 -40.60 39.86 2.47
N LYS A 262 -40.89 39.92 1.15
CA LYS A 262 -41.18 38.74 0.33
C LYS A 262 -40.01 37.77 0.19
N PHE A 263 -38.78 38.27 0.01
CA PHE A 263 -37.58 37.43 -0.01
C PHE A 263 -37.37 36.75 1.35
N ARG A 264 -37.64 37.44 2.47
CA ARG A 264 -37.54 36.88 3.82
C ARG A 264 -38.61 35.81 4.07
N GLU A 265 -39.85 36.04 3.63
CA GLU A 265 -40.92 35.03 3.65
C GLU A 265 -40.59 33.82 2.78
N GLN A 266 -40.05 34.02 1.57
CA GLN A 266 -39.60 32.92 0.71
C GLN A 266 -38.41 32.18 1.33
N MET A 267 -37.48 32.87 1.99
CA MET A 267 -36.36 32.26 2.69
C MET A 267 -36.83 31.46 3.91
N ILE A 268 -37.85 31.91 4.65
CA ILE A 268 -38.46 31.17 5.76
C ILE A 268 -39.19 29.94 5.22
N LYS A 269 -39.96 30.06 4.13
CA LYS A 269 -40.61 28.91 3.45
C LYS A 269 -39.59 27.93 2.90
N ALA A 270 -38.49 28.40 2.30
CA ALA A 270 -37.41 27.55 1.82
C ALA A 270 -36.69 26.86 2.98
N LYS A 271 -36.44 27.54 4.10
CA LYS A 271 -35.87 26.95 5.32
C LYS A 271 -36.81 25.89 5.91
N ALA A 272 -38.11 26.18 6.05
CA ALA A 272 -39.10 25.23 6.56
C ALA A 272 -39.25 24.01 5.63
N PHE A 273 -39.26 24.23 4.32
CA PHE A 273 -39.28 23.16 3.32
C PHE A 273 -38.00 22.32 3.37
N THR A 274 -36.83 22.95 3.51
CA THR A 274 -35.54 22.28 3.65
C THR A 274 -35.51 21.45 4.94
N ILE A 275 -35.96 22.00 6.08
CA ILE A 275 -36.06 21.28 7.35
C ILE A 275 -37.03 20.10 7.27
N LYS A 276 -38.21 20.28 6.65
CA LYS A 276 -39.18 19.18 6.46
C LYS A 276 -38.58 18.07 5.62
N LYS A 277 -37.88 18.41 4.54
CA LYS A 277 -37.23 17.44 3.64
C LYS A 277 -36.04 16.75 4.31
N THR A 278 -35.21 17.47 5.07
CA THR A 278 -34.10 16.86 5.82
C THR A 278 -34.60 15.95 6.94
N LEU A 279 -35.67 16.33 7.64
CA LEU A 279 -36.27 15.50 8.68
C LEU A 279 -36.90 14.22 8.09
N GLN A 280 -37.60 14.33 6.96
CA GLN A 280 -38.15 13.17 6.23
C GLN A 280 -37.06 12.18 5.77
N VAL A 281 -35.84 12.63 5.49
CA VAL A 281 -34.70 11.77 5.14
C VAL A 281 -33.98 11.25 6.38
N TYR A 282 -33.83 12.07 7.42
CA TYR A 282 -33.07 11.72 8.62
C TYR A 282 -33.80 10.69 9.50
N VAL A 283 -35.11 10.81 9.67
CA VAL A 283 -35.92 9.89 10.49
C VAL A 283 -35.76 8.41 10.08
N PRO A 284 -35.93 8.02 8.80
CA PRO A 284 -35.77 6.62 8.40
C PRO A 284 -34.31 6.13 8.53
N ILE A 285 -33.32 7.00 8.32
CA ILE A 285 -31.90 6.67 8.51
C ILE A 285 -31.62 6.41 10.00
N ARG A 286 -32.11 7.29 10.89
CA ARG A 286 -31.98 7.11 12.33
C ARG A 286 -32.66 5.83 12.78
N GLN A 287 -33.86 5.54 12.27
CA GLN A 287 -34.57 4.31 12.60
C GLN A 287 -33.82 3.07 12.13
N PHE A 288 -33.22 3.12 10.93
CA PHE A 288 -32.39 2.04 10.40
C PHE A 288 -31.20 1.74 11.32
N PHE A 289 -30.41 2.75 11.69
CA PHE A 289 -29.27 2.56 12.59
C PHE A 289 -29.69 2.16 14.01
N TYR A 290 -30.83 2.66 14.49
CA TYR A 290 -31.38 2.24 15.79
C TYR A 290 -31.74 0.75 15.78
N ASN A 291 -32.46 0.29 14.76
CA ASN A 291 -32.82 -1.12 14.60
C ASN A 291 -31.58 -2.03 14.39
N LEU A 292 -30.51 -1.50 13.79
CA LEU A 292 -29.24 -2.23 13.62
C LEU A 292 -28.47 -2.38 14.95
N ILE A 293 -28.47 -1.34 15.79
CA ILE A 293 -27.76 -1.35 17.09
C ILE A 293 -28.57 -2.13 18.14
N HIS A 294 -29.89 -2.04 18.09
CA HIS A 294 -30.83 -2.70 19.00
C HIS A 294 -31.78 -3.62 18.23
N PRO A 295 -31.29 -4.75 17.69
CA PRO A 295 -32.15 -5.70 16.99
C PRO A 295 -32.99 -6.50 17.99
N ASP A 296 -34.22 -6.85 17.61
CA ASP A 296 -35.11 -7.71 18.41
C ASP A 296 -34.52 -9.13 18.62
N TYR A 297 -33.72 -9.59 17.65
CA TYR A 297 -32.99 -10.86 17.68
C TYR A 297 -31.63 -10.73 17.00
N SER A 298 -30.59 -11.25 17.64
CA SER A 298 -29.21 -11.21 17.15
C SER A 298 -28.68 -12.64 16.96
N ALA A 299 -28.42 -13.01 15.71
CA ALA A 299 -27.81 -14.29 15.35
C ALA A 299 -26.28 -14.18 15.49
N VAL A 300 -25.84 -14.17 16.75
CA VAL A 300 -24.47 -13.92 17.18
C VAL A 300 -23.46 -14.86 16.51
N THR A 301 -22.35 -14.31 16.01
CA THR A 301 -21.26 -15.06 15.35
C THR A 301 -19.90 -14.42 15.65
N ASP A 302 -18.82 -15.20 15.58
CA ASP A 302 -17.44 -14.69 15.66
C ASP A 302 -16.74 -14.85 14.30
N VAL A 303 -16.54 -13.74 13.61
CA VAL A 303 -15.86 -13.68 12.30
C VAL A 303 -14.55 -12.89 12.37
N TYR A 304 -14.14 -12.45 13.57
CA TYR A 304 -12.96 -11.60 13.75
C TYR A 304 -11.67 -12.24 13.21
N VAL A 305 -11.52 -13.56 13.34
CA VAL A 305 -10.35 -14.28 12.82
C VAL A 305 -10.22 -14.13 11.30
N LEU A 306 -11.34 -14.21 10.57
CA LEU A 306 -11.34 -14.04 9.11
C LEU A 306 -11.06 -12.58 8.72
N MET A 307 -11.54 -11.62 9.51
CA MET A 307 -11.25 -10.20 9.32
C MET A 307 -9.75 -9.91 9.54
N PHE A 308 -9.17 -10.42 10.62
CA PHE A 308 -7.76 -10.29 10.92
C PHE A 308 -6.88 -10.95 9.86
N LEU A 309 -7.29 -12.11 9.33
CA LEU A 309 -6.59 -12.77 8.22
C LEU A 309 -6.60 -11.90 6.96
N ALA A 310 -7.75 -11.31 6.60
CA ALA A 310 -7.85 -10.40 5.46
C ALA A 310 -6.92 -9.19 5.63
N ASP A 311 -6.93 -8.57 6.80
CA ASP A 311 -6.03 -7.44 7.11
C ASP A 311 -4.54 -7.82 7.10
N THR A 312 -4.20 -9.05 7.54
CA THR A 312 -2.83 -9.58 7.47
C THR A 312 -2.40 -9.81 6.02
N VAL A 313 -3.29 -10.35 5.18
CA VAL A 313 -3.04 -10.49 3.74
C VAL A 313 -2.86 -9.12 3.08
N ASP A 314 -3.68 -8.12 3.44
CA ASP A 314 -3.51 -6.73 3.00
C ASP A 314 -2.16 -6.15 3.40
N PHE A 315 -1.72 -6.39 4.63
CA PHE A 315 -0.40 -5.95 5.10
C PHE A 315 0.74 -6.59 4.31
N ILE A 316 0.64 -7.90 4.04
CA ILE A 316 1.59 -8.65 3.19
C ILE A 316 1.62 -8.06 1.76
N ILE A 317 0.46 -7.77 1.17
CA ILE A 317 0.36 -7.16 -0.16
C ILE A 317 1.03 -5.79 -0.18
N ILE A 318 0.85 -4.95 0.86
CA ILE A 318 1.51 -3.64 0.93
C ILE A 318 3.02 -3.80 1.03
N VAL A 319 3.52 -4.65 1.95
CA VAL A 319 4.96 -4.85 2.21
C VAL A 319 5.68 -5.39 0.99
N PHE A 320 5.16 -6.46 0.38
CA PHE A 320 5.78 -6.98 -0.83
C PHE A 320 5.56 -6.02 -2.00
N GLY A 321 4.40 -5.36 -2.10
CA GLY A 321 4.06 -4.43 -3.16
C GLY A 321 4.66 -3.03 -3.06
N PHE A 322 5.73 -2.78 -2.29
CA PHE A 322 6.25 -1.43 -2.04
C PHE A 322 6.59 -0.68 -3.34
N TRP A 323 7.14 -1.37 -4.35
CA TRP A 323 7.46 -0.80 -5.66
C TRP A 323 6.22 -0.27 -6.37
N ALA A 324 5.05 -0.83 -6.08
CA ALA A 324 3.83 -0.37 -6.68
C ALA A 324 3.61 1.06 -6.22
N PHE A 325 3.71 1.40 -4.94
CA PHE A 325 3.28 2.70 -4.42
C PHE A 325 4.24 3.88 -4.69
N GLY A 326 5.26 3.70 -5.54
CA GLY A 326 6.15 4.75 -6.03
C GLY A 326 5.71 5.40 -7.36
N LYS A 327 6.48 6.41 -7.81
CA LYS A 327 6.24 7.14 -9.08
C LYS A 327 6.78 6.42 -10.32
N HIS A 328 7.87 5.66 -10.18
CA HIS A 328 8.55 5.00 -11.31
C HIS A 328 8.26 3.48 -11.33
N SER A 329 7.92 2.94 -12.51
CA SER A 329 7.59 1.52 -12.69
C SER A 329 8.85 0.66 -12.77
N ALA A 330 8.96 -0.35 -11.90
CA ALA A 330 10.18 -1.11 -11.61
C ALA A 330 10.68 -2.08 -12.69
N ALA A 331 10.05 -2.19 -13.87
CA ALA A 331 10.47 -3.18 -14.86
C ALA A 331 11.87 -2.90 -15.47
N ALA A 332 12.39 -1.67 -15.34
CA ALA A 332 13.69 -1.29 -15.90
C ALA A 332 14.76 -0.92 -14.85
N ASP A 333 14.45 -0.85 -13.55
CA ASP A 333 15.21 0.06 -12.67
C ASP A 333 15.25 -0.32 -11.18
N ILE A 334 15.29 -1.62 -10.87
CA ILE A 334 15.52 -2.10 -9.49
C ILE A 334 16.89 -1.60 -8.98
N THR A 335 17.86 -1.42 -9.87
CA THR A 335 19.19 -0.90 -9.54
C THR A 335 19.21 0.62 -9.34
N SER A 336 18.39 1.41 -10.06
CA SER A 336 18.35 2.87 -9.88
C SER A 336 17.55 3.26 -8.64
N SER A 337 16.43 2.59 -8.37
CA SER A 337 15.62 2.82 -7.17
C SER A 337 16.34 2.43 -5.88
N LEU A 338 17.18 1.38 -5.90
CA LEU A 338 18.07 1.06 -4.78
C LEU A 338 19.23 2.06 -4.65
N SER A 339 19.57 2.79 -5.72
CA SER A 339 20.61 3.82 -5.69
C SER A 339 20.13 5.18 -5.17
N GLU A 340 18.81 5.43 -5.18
CA GLU A 340 18.23 6.69 -4.73
C GLU A 340 17.77 6.67 -3.25
N ASP A 341 17.85 5.54 -2.54
CA ASP A 341 17.52 5.37 -1.10
C ASP A 341 16.16 5.94 -0.65
N GLN A 342 15.25 6.26 -1.58
CA GLN A 342 13.97 6.89 -1.28
C GLN A 342 12.85 5.85 -1.21
N VAL A 343 12.41 5.55 0.02
CA VAL A 343 11.20 4.75 0.26
C VAL A 343 9.97 5.57 -0.17
N PRO A 344 9.04 5.02 -0.97
CA PRO A 344 7.85 5.77 -1.38
C PRO A 344 7.01 6.24 -0.18
N GLU A 345 6.73 7.54 -0.10
CA GLU A 345 5.98 8.14 1.03
C GLU A 345 4.56 7.55 1.16
N ALA A 346 3.88 7.30 0.02
CA ALA A 346 2.54 6.72 0.01
C ALA A 346 2.50 5.30 0.61
N PHE A 347 3.58 4.52 0.45
CA PHE A 347 3.72 3.21 1.07
C PHE A 347 3.78 3.32 2.59
N LEU A 348 4.59 4.24 3.12
CA LEU A 348 4.73 4.43 4.58
C LEU A 348 3.40 4.82 5.23
N VAL A 349 2.66 5.75 4.64
CA VAL A 349 1.35 6.16 5.13
C VAL A 349 0.36 5.00 5.10
N MET A 350 0.38 4.17 4.06
CA MET A 350 -0.49 2.98 3.96
C MET A 350 -0.20 1.95 5.03
N VAL A 351 1.07 1.63 5.28
CA VAL A 351 1.47 0.69 6.33
C VAL A 351 1.02 1.21 7.70
N LEU A 352 1.20 2.51 7.97
CA LEU A 352 0.80 3.13 9.23
C LEU A 352 -0.72 3.09 9.43
N ILE A 353 -1.50 3.47 8.41
CA ILE A 353 -2.96 3.41 8.46
C ILE A 353 -3.43 1.96 8.63
N GLN A 354 -2.86 1.01 7.88
CA GLN A 354 -3.24 -0.40 7.97
C GLN A 354 -2.98 -0.94 9.38
N PHE A 355 -1.78 -0.72 9.94
CA PHE A 355 -1.46 -1.10 11.31
C PHE A 355 -2.40 -0.43 12.33
N GLY A 356 -2.63 0.88 12.21
CA GLY A 356 -3.54 1.61 13.09
C GLY A 356 -4.98 1.06 13.04
N THR A 357 -5.48 0.73 11.85
CA THR A 357 -6.83 0.15 11.70
C THR A 357 -6.94 -1.24 12.32
N MET A 358 -5.90 -2.08 12.23
CA MET A 358 -5.88 -3.39 12.91
C MET A 358 -5.97 -3.24 14.43
N VAL A 359 -5.22 -2.29 15.01
CA VAL A 359 -5.20 -2.04 16.45
C VAL A 359 -6.56 -1.52 16.93
N VAL A 360 -7.15 -0.55 16.23
CA VAL A 360 -8.48 -0.01 16.58
C VAL A 360 -9.56 -1.08 16.43
N ASP A 361 -9.49 -1.93 15.40
CA ASP A 361 -10.43 -3.03 15.23
C ASP A 361 -10.35 -4.04 16.39
N ARG A 362 -9.13 -4.43 16.80
CA ARG A 362 -8.94 -5.29 17.98
C ARG A 362 -9.56 -4.69 19.23
N ALA A 363 -9.38 -3.39 19.46
CA ALA A 363 -9.96 -2.68 20.60
C ALA A 363 -11.51 -2.72 20.59
N LEU A 364 -12.13 -2.45 19.43
CA LEU A 364 -13.59 -2.49 19.27
C LEU A 364 -14.16 -3.90 19.44
N TYR A 365 -13.43 -4.92 18.95
CA TYR A 365 -13.79 -6.32 19.13
C TYR A 365 -13.78 -6.73 20.62
N LEU A 366 -12.73 -6.38 21.36
CA LEU A 366 -12.61 -6.72 22.79
C LEU A 366 -13.66 -6.01 23.65
N LYS A 367 -13.97 -4.75 23.35
CA LYS A 367 -15.04 -4.01 24.03
C LYS A 367 -16.46 -4.41 23.58
N LYS A 368 -16.60 -5.30 22.59
CA LYS A 368 -17.89 -5.85 22.09
C LYS A 368 -18.90 -4.76 21.67
N THR A 369 -18.46 -3.57 21.26
CA THR A 369 -19.36 -2.46 20.94
C THR A 369 -19.79 -2.52 19.48
N VAL A 370 -21.10 -2.69 19.22
CA VAL A 370 -21.65 -2.66 17.84
C VAL A 370 -21.66 -1.21 17.31
N MET A 371 -22.07 -0.25 18.14
CA MET A 371 -22.13 1.17 17.76
C MET A 371 -20.76 1.71 17.31
N GLY A 372 -19.71 1.47 18.09
CA GLY A 372 -18.35 1.90 17.74
C GLY A 372 -17.87 1.24 16.44
N LYS A 373 -18.22 -0.04 16.23
CA LYS A 373 -17.88 -0.76 15.00
C LYS A 373 -18.59 -0.21 13.76
N VAL A 374 -19.86 0.18 13.87
CA VAL A 374 -20.60 0.85 12.78
C VAL A 374 -19.95 2.18 12.42
N ILE A 375 -19.64 3.01 13.42
CA ILE A 375 -18.97 4.31 13.18
C ILE A 375 -17.61 4.10 12.51
N PHE A 376 -16.83 3.14 13.01
CA PHE A 376 -15.54 2.78 12.43
C PHE A 376 -15.67 2.29 10.98
N GLN A 377 -16.64 1.44 10.68
CA GLN A 377 -16.93 0.97 9.32
C GLN A 377 -17.24 2.13 8.39
N VAL A 378 -18.10 3.08 8.80
CA VAL A 378 -18.47 4.25 7.99
C VAL A 378 -17.23 5.10 7.67
N ILE A 379 -16.43 5.43 8.69
CA ILE A 379 -15.21 6.23 8.52
C ILE A 379 -14.22 5.51 7.60
N LEU A 380 -14.02 4.21 7.79
CA LEU A 380 -13.04 3.43 7.03
C LEU A 380 -13.46 3.24 5.57
N VAL A 381 -14.75 2.98 5.30
CA VAL A 381 -15.27 2.90 3.93
C VAL A 381 -15.03 4.21 3.19
N PHE A 382 -15.45 5.36 3.75
CA PHE A 382 -15.20 6.65 3.09
C PHE A 382 -13.71 6.98 2.99
N GLY A 383 -12.93 6.74 4.05
CA GLY A 383 -11.50 7.04 4.11
C GLY A 383 -10.69 6.26 3.07
N ILE A 384 -10.88 4.95 2.98
CA ILE A 384 -10.15 4.09 2.02
C ILE A 384 -10.57 4.40 0.59
N HIS A 385 -11.87 4.55 0.29
CA HIS A 385 -12.29 4.89 -1.07
C HIS A 385 -11.78 6.29 -1.48
N PHE A 386 -11.80 7.27 -0.59
CA PHE A 386 -11.24 8.59 -0.88
C PHE A 386 -9.72 8.52 -1.13
N TRP A 387 -8.99 7.81 -0.26
CA TRP A 387 -7.54 7.68 -0.36
C TRP A 387 -7.12 6.93 -1.63
N MET A 388 -7.73 5.78 -1.93
CA MET A 388 -7.35 4.91 -3.05
C MET A 388 -7.66 5.50 -4.43
N PHE A 389 -8.78 6.21 -4.58
CA PHE A 389 -9.23 6.69 -5.89
C PHE A 389 -8.90 8.16 -6.18
N PHE A 390 -8.63 8.98 -5.14
CA PHE A 390 -8.30 10.39 -5.33
C PHE A 390 -6.85 10.73 -4.93
N ILE A 391 -6.35 10.23 -3.80
CA ILE A 391 -5.01 10.59 -3.31
C ILE A 391 -3.93 9.75 -4.00
N LEU A 392 -4.08 8.43 -4.00
CA LEU A 392 -3.07 7.49 -4.52
C LEU A 392 -2.72 7.73 -6.01
N PRO A 393 -3.69 7.91 -6.93
CA PRO A 393 -3.38 8.21 -8.33
C PRO A 393 -2.66 9.54 -8.50
N GLY A 394 -2.87 10.49 -7.58
CA GLY A 394 -2.19 11.77 -7.58
C GLY A 394 -0.75 11.70 -7.15
N VAL A 395 -0.46 10.92 -6.10
CA VAL A 395 0.92 10.76 -5.58
C VAL A 395 1.75 9.88 -6.51
N THR A 396 1.14 8.84 -7.10
CA THR A 396 1.83 7.89 -7.98
C THR A 396 1.79 8.26 -9.47
N GLU A 397 1.10 9.35 -9.83
CA GLU A 397 0.95 9.89 -11.20
C GLU A 397 0.45 8.88 -12.26
N ARG A 398 -0.18 7.79 -11.81
CA ARG A 398 -0.69 6.71 -12.67
C ARG A 398 -2.14 6.39 -12.32
N LYS A 399 -2.85 5.79 -13.26
CA LYS A 399 -4.22 5.34 -13.02
C LYS A 399 -4.25 4.13 -12.09
N PHE A 400 -5.25 4.08 -11.20
CA PHE A 400 -5.52 2.92 -10.36
C PHE A 400 -5.79 1.65 -11.19
N SER A 401 -6.45 1.80 -12.35
CA SER A 401 -6.77 0.68 -13.25
C SER A 401 -5.54 -0.05 -13.84
N GLN A 402 -4.37 0.60 -13.87
CA GLN A 402 -3.12 -0.01 -14.33
C GLN A 402 -2.32 -0.65 -13.19
N ASN A 403 -2.66 -0.36 -11.93
CA ASN A 403 -1.94 -0.85 -10.77
C ASN A 403 -2.62 -2.10 -10.18
N THR A 404 -2.16 -3.27 -10.63
CA THR A 404 -2.68 -4.57 -10.19
C THR A 404 -2.49 -4.82 -8.68
N VAL A 405 -1.42 -4.31 -8.08
CA VAL A 405 -1.15 -4.46 -6.65
C VAL A 405 -2.18 -3.69 -5.81
N ALA A 406 -2.49 -2.45 -6.19
CA ALA A 406 -3.53 -1.67 -5.50
C ALA A 406 -4.94 -2.22 -5.74
N GLN A 407 -5.21 -2.81 -6.91
CA GLN A 407 -6.45 -3.53 -7.17
C GLN A 407 -6.61 -4.75 -6.26
N LEU A 408 -5.57 -5.58 -6.15
CA LEU A 408 -5.59 -6.75 -5.29
C LEU A 408 -5.78 -6.37 -3.81
N TRP A 409 -5.07 -5.32 -3.36
CA TRP A 409 -5.24 -4.77 -2.02
C TRP A 409 -6.67 -4.27 -1.78
N TYR A 410 -7.23 -3.47 -2.69
CA TYR A 410 -8.60 -2.98 -2.56
C TYR A 410 -9.63 -4.12 -2.56
N PHE A 411 -9.41 -5.18 -3.34
CA PHE A 411 -10.27 -6.36 -3.36
C PHE A 411 -10.30 -7.07 -2.01
N VAL A 412 -9.13 -7.34 -1.42
CA VAL A 412 -9.04 -7.99 -0.11
C VAL A 412 -9.61 -7.07 0.98
N LYS A 413 -9.39 -5.75 0.90
CA LYS A 413 -10.04 -4.78 1.80
C LYS A 413 -11.56 -4.74 1.66
N CYS A 414 -12.10 -4.95 0.45
CA CYS A 414 -13.54 -5.12 0.23
C CYS A 414 -14.09 -6.40 0.88
N VAL A 415 -13.33 -7.50 0.84
CA VAL A 415 -13.68 -8.72 1.59
C VAL A 415 -13.71 -8.44 3.09
N TYR A 416 -12.72 -7.70 3.62
CA TYR A 416 -12.74 -7.23 5.01
C TYR A 416 -13.99 -6.41 5.32
N PHE A 417 -14.38 -5.45 4.47
CA PHE A 417 -15.60 -4.66 4.68
C PHE A 417 -16.86 -5.52 4.70
N GLY A 418 -16.94 -6.54 3.84
CA GLY A 418 -18.05 -7.49 3.84
C GLY A 418 -18.12 -8.34 5.10
N LEU A 419 -16.98 -8.86 5.58
CA LEU A 419 -16.90 -9.61 6.83
C LEU A 419 -17.23 -8.73 8.04
N SER A 420 -16.75 -7.49 8.05
CA SER A 420 -17.05 -6.48 9.09
C SER A 420 -18.54 -6.14 9.13
N ALA A 421 -19.17 -5.89 7.98
CA ALA A 421 -20.62 -5.64 7.91
C ALA A 421 -21.43 -6.87 8.35
N TYR A 422 -20.99 -8.07 7.98
CA TYR A 422 -21.61 -9.33 8.43
C TYR A 422 -21.52 -9.48 9.95
N GLN A 423 -20.36 -9.19 10.57
CA GLN A 423 -20.17 -9.21 12.02
C GLN A 423 -21.09 -8.20 12.73
N ILE A 424 -21.21 -6.98 12.20
CA ILE A 424 -22.11 -5.94 12.75
C ILE A 424 -23.55 -6.43 12.71
N ARG A 425 -23.98 -7.02 11.59
CA ARG A 425 -25.34 -7.51 11.38
C ARG A 425 -25.71 -8.64 12.34
N CYS A 426 -24.78 -9.56 12.58
CA CYS A 426 -24.99 -10.72 13.42
C CYS A 426 -24.82 -10.43 14.92
N GLY A 427 -23.98 -9.45 15.29
CA GLY A 427 -23.65 -9.11 16.68
C GLY A 427 -22.47 -9.92 17.24
N TYR A 428 -21.98 -9.51 18.42
CA TYR A 428 -20.80 -10.11 19.08
C TYR A 428 -21.17 -11.18 20.10
N PRO A 429 -20.38 -12.27 20.21
CA PRO A 429 -20.60 -13.28 21.24
C PRO A 429 -20.20 -12.83 22.62
N THR A 430 -20.82 -13.46 23.61
CA THR A 430 -20.51 -13.24 25.02
C THR A 430 -19.10 -13.73 25.36
N ARG A 431 -18.61 -14.77 24.68
CA ARG A 431 -17.27 -15.38 24.88
C ARG A 431 -16.34 -15.04 23.71
N VAL A 432 -15.26 -14.27 23.96
CA VAL A 432 -14.33 -13.72 22.95
C VAL A 432 -12.85 -13.78 23.32
N LEU A 433 -12.50 -14.00 24.60
CA LEU A 433 -11.13 -13.92 25.13
C LEU A 433 -10.26 -15.11 24.72
N GLY A 434 -10.87 -16.27 24.43
CA GLY A 434 -10.14 -17.46 24.02
C GLY A 434 -9.36 -17.27 22.71
N ASN A 435 -8.11 -17.76 22.67
CA ASN A 435 -7.33 -17.80 21.43
C ASN A 435 -8.00 -18.76 20.42
N PHE A 436 -8.09 -18.34 19.16
CA PHE A 436 -8.77 -19.10 18.12
C PHE A 436 -8.05 -20.43 17.79
N LEU A 437 -6.72 -20.45 17.86
CA LEU A 437 -5.91 -21.64 17.54
C LEU A 437 -5.96 -22.71 18.65
N THR A 438 -6.36 -22.34 19.87
CA THR A 438 -6.26 -23.23 21.03
C THR A 438 -7.55 -24.03 21.30
N LYS A 439 -8.54 -23.97 20.40
CA LYS A 439 -9.82 -24.69 20.52
C LYS A 439 -9.72 -26.21 20.32
N SER A 440 -8.67 -26.70 19.63
CA SER A 440 -8.49 -28.14 19.39
C SER A 440 -7.04 -28.59 19.61
N TYR A 441 -6.86 -29.81 20.11
CA TYR A 441 -5.56 -30.39 20.47
C TYR A 441 -5.06 -31.36 19.38
N ASN A 442 -4.82 -30.83 18.19
CA ASN A 442 -4.35 -31.59 17.01
C ASN A 442 -2.98 -31.07 16.53
N TYR A 443 -2.26 -31.87 15.71
CA TYR A 443 -0.98 -31.44 15.12
C TYR A 443 -1.07 -30.15 14.31
N VAL A 444 -2.17 -29.96 13.56
CA VAL A 444 -2.38 -28.74 12.76
C VAL A 444 -2.40 -27.51 13.65
N ASN A 445 -3.16 -27.55 14.75
CA ASN A 445 -3.24 -26.44 15.70
C ASN A 445 -1.93 -26.22 16.44
N LEU A 446 -1.20 -27.30 16.77
CA LEU A 446 0.14 -27.18 17.38
C LEU A 446 1.11 -26.42 16.47
N PHE A 447 1.24 -26.83 15.20
CA PHE A 447 2.16 -26.18 14.26
C PHE A 447 1.72 -24.78 13.87
N LEU A 448 0.42 -24.53 13.69
CA LEU A 448 -0.10 -23.18 13.45
C LEU A 448 0.12 -22.26 14.65
N PHE A 449 -0.05 -22.77 15.88
CA PHE A 449 0.19 -21.99 17.09
C PHE A 449 1.68 -21.70 17.30
N GLN A 450 2.57 -22.66 17.02
CA GLN A 450 4.01 -22.42 17.01
C GLN A 450 4.40 -21.40 15.92
N GLY A 451 3.85 -21.54 14.70
CA GLY A 451 4.04 -20.57 13.62
C GLY A 451 3.57 -19.16 13.99
N PHE A 452 2.42 -19.05 14.67
CA PHE A 452 1.91 -17.78 15.19
C PHE A 452 2.85 -17.12 16.20
N ARG A 453 3.50 -17.91 17.08
CA ARG A 453 4.50 -17.41 18.04
C ARG A 453 5.85 -17.06 17.42
N LEU A 454 6.17 -17.60 16.24
CA LEU A 454 7.41 -17.27 15.52
C LEU A 454 7.33 -15.89 14.84
N VAL A 455 6.13 -15.35 14.63
CA VAL A 455 5.97 -14.01 14.05
C VAL A 455 6.39 -12.97 15.09
N PRO A 456 7.41 -12.14 14.80
CA PRO A 456 7.93 -11.17 15.75
C PRO A 456 6.89 -10.11 16.08
N PHE A 457 6.87 -9.64 17.33
CA PHE A 457 5.98 -8.60 17.88
C PHE A 457 4.48 -8.93 17.89
N LEU A 458 4.01 -9.96 17.18
CA LEU A 458 2.60 -10.29 17.07
C LEU A 458 2.02 -10.77 18.40
N THR A 459 2.73 -11.68 19.08
CA THR A 459 2.31 -12.23 20.37
C THR A 459 2.37 -11.20 21.50
N GLU A 460 3.42 -10.37 21.49
CA GLU A 460 3.65 -9.33 22.47
C GLU A 460 2.60 -8.22 22.33
N LEU A 461 2.37 -7.73 21.11
CA LEU A 461 1.31 -6.75 20.85
C LEU A 461 -0.05 -7.32 21.19
N ARG A 462 -0.36 -8.57 20.84
CA ARG A 462 -1.62 -9.22 21.22
C ARG A 462 -1.80 -9.21 22.75
N ALA A 463 -0.81 -9.66 23.51
CA ALA A 463 -0.91 -9.75 24.96
C ALA A 463 -1.15 -8.37 25.60
N VAL A 464 -0.41 -7.34 25.15
CA VAL A 464 -0.56 -5.96 25.63
C VAL A 464 -1.93 -5.39 25.26
N MET A 465 -2.36 -5.57 24.01
CA MET A 465 -3.67 -5.10 23.53
C MET A 465 -4.82 -5.76 24.30
N ASP A 466 -4.76 -7.08 24.49
CA ASP A 466 -5.78 -7.82 25.21
C ASP A 466 -5.83 -7.37 26.69
N TRP A 467 -4.70 -7.04 27.32
CA TRP A 467 -4.64 -6.46 28.67
C TRP A 467 -5.23 -5.04 28.75
N VAL A 468 -4.93 -4.16 27.79
CA VAL A 468 -5.40 -2.75 27.82
C VAL A 468 -6.93 -2.64 27.72
N TRP A 469 -7.57 -3.46 26.88
CA TRP A 469 -9.00 -3.32 26.58
C TRP A 469 -9.91 -4.29 27.34
N THR A 470 -9.34 -5.25 28.07
CA THR A 470 -10.10 -6.15 28.95
C THR A 470 -10.11 -5.62 30.36
N ASP A 471 -11.25 -5.68 31.03
CA ASP A 471 -11.35 -5.29 32.42
C ASP A 471 -10.78 -6.44 33.29
N THR A 472 -9.70 -6.17 34.02
CA THR A 472 -8.97 -7.14 34.88
C THR A 472 -8.32 -6.43 36.06
N THR A 473 -8.09 -7.13 37.16
CA THR A 473 -7.32 -6.63 38.31
C THR A 473 -5.81 -6.87 38.18
N LEU A 474 -5.39 -7.75 37.26
CA LEU A 474 -3.99 -8.14 37.13
C LEU A 474 -3.13 -7.03 36.50
N SER A 475 -1.92 -6.87 37.04
CA SER A 475 -0.88 -6.05 36.42
C SER A 475 -0.43 -6.65 35.07
N LEU A 476 0.17 -5.83 34.20
CA LEU A 476 0.67 -6.29 32.89
C LEU A 476 1.67 -7.46 33.01
N SER A 477 2.57 -7.44 33.99
CA SER A 477 3.52 -8.54 34.20
C SER A 477 2.83 -9.85 34.61
N SER A 478 1.80 -9.76 35.45
CA SER A 478 0.98 -10.89 35.86
C SER A 478 0.17 -11.44 34.68
N TRP A 479 -0.37 -10.56 33.83
CA TRP A 479 -1.07 -10.95 32.60
C TRP A 479 -0.17 -11.73 31.65
N ILE A 480 1.03 -11.21 31.36
CA ILE A 480 2.01 -11.88 30.49
C ILE A 480 2.40 -13.25 31.08
N CYS A 481 2.55 -13.34 32.40
CA CYS A 481 2.84 -14.61 33.08
C CYS A 481 1.73 -15.66 32.86
N VAL A 482 0.46 -15.28 33.00
CA VAL A 482 -0.68 -16.19 32.75
C VAL A 482 -0.73 -16.64 31.30
N GLU A 483 -0.55 -15.72 30.34
CA GLU A 483 -0.56 -16.03 28.90
C GLU A 483 0.61 -16.94 28.50
N ASP A 484 1.82 -16.71 29.03
CA ASP A 484 2.98 -17.55 28.73
C ASP A 484 2.82 -18.97 29.31
N ILE A 485 2.34 -19.09 30.56
CA ILE A 485 2.00 -20.37 31.18
C ILE A 485 0.95 -21.11 30.33
N TYR A 486 -0.11 -20.42 29.92
CA TYR A 486 -1.16 -21.01 29.09
C TYR A 486 -0.63 -21.49 27.74
N ALA A 487 0.18 -20.67 27.05
CA ALA A 487 0.78 -21.01 25.76
C ALA A 487 1.68 -22.25 25.87
N HIS A 488 2.48 -22.34 26.92
CA HIS A 488 3.35 -23.49 27.17
C HIS A 488 2.56 -24.77 27.47
N ILE A 489 1.57 -24.68 28.37
CA ILE A 489 0.71 -25.80 28.74
C ILE A 489 -0.13 -26.29 27.55
N PHE A 490 -0.59 -25.39 26.68
CA PHE A 490 -1.30 -25.76 25.46
C PHE A 490 -0.43 -26.59 24.51
N ILE A 491 0.83 -26.17 24.29
CA ILE A 491 1.79 -26.92 23.46
C ILE A 491 2.01 -28.31 24.06
N LEU A 492 2.23 -28.39 25.37
CA LEU A 492 2.46 -29.65 26.06
C LEU A 492 1.23 -30.57 25.99
N LYS A 493 0.02 -30.02 26.16
CA LYS A 493 -1.24 -30.77 25.98
C LYS A 493 -1.36 -31.35 24.57
N CYS A 494 -1.03 -30.60 23.54
CA CYS A 494 -1.06 -31.09 22.16
C CYS A 494 -0.06 -32.24 21.94
N TRP A 495 1.15 -32.14 22.51
CA TRP A 495 2.13 -33.23 22.46
C TRP A 495 1.63 -34.48 23.17
N ARG A 496 1.10 -34.36 24.39
CA ARG A 496 0.54 -35.50 25.15
C ARG A 496 -0.64 -36.16 24.44
N GLU A 497 -1.56 -35.37 23.86
CA GLU A 497 -2.65 -35.91 23.04
C GLU A 497 -2.14 -36.64 21.81
N SER A 498 -1.07 -36.14 21.18
CA SER A 498 -0.47 -36.80 20.03
C SER A 498 0.21 -38.13 20.39
N GLU A 499 0.90 -38.19 21.54
CA GLU A 499 1.50 -39.42 22.07
C GLU A 499 0.42 -40.43 22.45
N LYS A 500 -0.70 -39.98 22.99
CA LYS A 500 -1.86 -40.81 23.32
C LYS A 500 -2.56 -41.38 22.07
N ARG A 501 -2.69 -40.58 21.00
CA ARG A 501 -3.27 -41.04 19.72
C ARG A 501 -2.35 -41.98 18.94
N TYR A 502 -1.04 -41.78 19.04
CA TYR A 502 -0.04 -42.57 18.34
C TYR A 502 0.97 -43.18 19.33
N PRO A 503 0.52 -44.11 20.20
CA PRO A 503 1.36 -44.66 21.26
C PRO A 503 2.51 -45.47 20.67
N GLN A 504 3.71 -45.27 21.23
CA GLN A 504 4.88 -46.06 20.91
C GLN A 504 5.14 -47.05 22.04
N PRO A 505 5.19 -48.37 21.76
CA PRO A 505 5.50 -49.35 22.79
C PRO A 505 6.91 -49.15 23.34
N ARG A 506 7.07 -49.44 24.63
CA ARG A 506 8.32 -49.22 25.38
C ARG A 506 9.47 -50.03 24.77
N GLY A 507 10.66 -49.44 24.74
CA GLY A 507 11.89 -50.10 24.28
C GLY A 507 12.06 -50.26 22.77
N GLN A 508 11.13 -49.76 21.95
CA GLN A 508 11.27 -49.83 20.49
C GLN A 508 12.20 -48.75 19.93
N LYS A 509 12.97 -49.13 18.90
CA LYS A 509 13.84 -48.21 18.16
C LYS A 509 12.99 -47.20 17.38
N LYS A 510 13.34 -45.91 17.44
CA LYS A 510 12.72 -44.87 16.60
C LYS A 510 12.96 -45.18 15.11
N LYS A 511 11.96 -44.91 14.27
CA LYS A 511 12.02 -45.15 12.82
C LYS A 511 13.20 -44.38 12.19
N LYS A 512 13.97 -45.07 11.33
CA LYS A 512 15.14 -44.50 10.63
C LYS A 512 14.76 -43.24 9.84
N VAL A 513 13.60 -43.24 9.17
CA VAL A 513 13.11 -42.12 8.36
C VAL A 513 13.00 -40.82 9.18
N VAL A 514 12.48 -40.89 10.40
CA VAL A 514 12.34 -39.69 11.26
C VAL A 514 13.71 -39.19 11.71
N LYS A 515 14.64 -40.11 12.05
CA LYS A 515 16.00 -39.73 12.46
C LYS A 515 16.78 -39.05 11.33
N TYR A 516 16.83 -39.68 10.16
CA TYR A 516 17.56 -39.13 9.00
C TYR A 516 16.86 -37.91 8.41
N GLY A 517 15.53 -37.86 8.43
CA GLY A 517 14.76 -36.71 7.96
C GLY A 517 14.96 -35.47 8.83
N MET A 518 14.64 -35.55 10.13
CA MET A 518 14.76 -34.41 11.04
C MET A 518 16.23 -34.03 11.27
N GLY A 519 17.10 -35.02 11.52
CA GLY A 519 18.53 -34.77 11.72
C GLY A 519 19.22 -34.26 10.46
N GLY A 520 18.90 -34.83 9.29
CA GLY A 520 19.42 -34.37 8.00
C GLY A 520 18.97 -32.94 7.67
N MET A 521 17.70 -32.60 7.94
CA MET A 521 17.19 -31.24 7.73
C MET A 521 17.93 -30.21 8.60
N ILE A 522 18.18 -30.52 9.88
CA ILE A 522 18.96 -29.65 10.78
C ILE A 522 20.40 -29.48 10.27
N ILE A 523 21.05 -30.56 9.84
CA ILE A 523 22.42 -30.51 9.31
C ILE A 523 22.48 -29.65 8.05
N VAL A 524 21.57 -29.86 7.09
CA VAL A 524 21.50 -29.08 5.85
C VAL A 524 21.24 -27.61 6.16
N LEU A 525 20.33 -27.30 7.08
CA LEU A 525 20.03 -25.93 7.49
C LEU A 525 21.24 -25.23 8.12
N LEU A 526 22.00 -25.93 8.96
CA LEU A 526 23.25 -25.42 9.53
C LEU A 526 24.32 -25.16 8.46
N ILE A 527 24.48 -26.07 7.50
CA ILE A 527 25.39 -25.88 6.37
C ILE A 527 24.96 -24.67 5.53
N CYS A 528 23.67 -24.52 5.23
CA CYS A 528 23.14 -23.39 4.50
C CYS A 528 23.43 -22.06 5.22
N ILE A 529 23.22 -21.97 6.53
CA ILE A 529 23.51 -20.76 7.32
C ILE A 529 24.99 -20.34 7.20
N VAL A 530 25.91 -21.29 7.20
CA VAL A 530 27.36 -21.02 7.13
C VAL A 530 27.79 -20.71 5.69
N TRP A 531 27.34 -21.49 4.70
CA TRP A 531 27.87 -21.43 3.34
C TRP A 531 27.10 -20.51 2.39
N PHE A 532 25.79 -20.34 2.57
CA PHE A 532 24.96 -19.51 1.69
C PHE A 532 25.44 -18.05 1.64
N PRO A 533 25.76 -17.38 2.76
CA PRO A 533 26.28 -16.01 2.71
C PRO A 533 27.59 -15.90 1.91
N LEU A 534 28.49 -16.88 2.00
CA LEU A 534 29.75 -16.89 1.25
C LEU A 534 29.49 -17.02 -0.26
N LEU A 535 28.59 -17.92 -0.67
CA LEU A 535 28.20 -18.09 -2.06
C LEU A 535 27.52 -16.82 -2.60
N PHE A 536 26.56 -16.27 -1.87
CA PHE A 536 25.85 -15.05 -2.24
C PHE A 536 26.80 -13.86 -2.44
N MET A 537 27.77 -13.69 -1.55
CA MET A 537 28.76 -12.61 -1.66
C MET A 537 29.71 -12.78 -2.85
N SER A 538 30.07 -14.01 -3.21
CA SER A 538 30.89 -14.26 -4.40
C SER A 538 30.17 -13.85 -5.70
N LEU A 539 28.86 -14.06 -5.76
CA LEU A 539 28.03 -13.72 -6.92
C LEU A 539 27.89 -12.21 -7.10
N ILE A 540 27.67 -11.46 -6.01
CA ILE A 540 27.48 -9.99 -6.06
C ILE A 540 28.71 -9.28 -6.65
N LYS A 541 29.93 -9.68 -6.26
CA LYS A 541 31.16 -9.06 -6.78
C LYS A 541 31.41 -9.35 -8.26
N SER A 542 30.92 -10.48 -8.77
CA SER A 542 31.17 -10.91 -10.15
C SER A 542 30.25 -10.26 -11.19
N VAL A 543 29.06 -9.80 -10.81
CA VAL A 543 28.02 -9.33 -11.76
C VAL A 543 27.88 -7.80 -11.82
N ALA A 544 28.38 -7.06 -10.82
CA ALA A 544 28.04 -5.63 -10.61
C ALA A 544 29.11 -4.61 -11.04
N GLY A 545 30.11 -4.98 -11.85
CA GLY A 545 31.12 -4.02 -12.33
C GLY A 545 30.55 -3.13 -13.45
N ILE A 546 30.32 -1.86 -13.19
CA ILE A 546 29.91 -0.88 -14.21
C ILE A 546 31.17 -0.33 -14.89
N THR A 547 31.14 -0.26 -16.23
CA THR A 547 32.24 0.32 -17.02
C THR A 547 32.35 1.82 -16.78
N ASN A 548 33.53 2.27 -16.34
CA ASN A 548 33.78 3.67 -16.00
C ASN A 548 34.49 4.42 -17.13
N LYS A 549 33.73 4.82 -18.16
CA LYS A 549 34.28 5.52 -19.32
C LYS A 549 34.77 6.93 -18.94
N PRO A 550 35.90 7.39 -19.51
CA PRO A 550 36.33 8.77 -19.33
C PRO A 550 35.36 9.72 -20.04
N LEU A 551 35.07 10.86 -19.40
CA LEU A 551 34.28 11.96 -19.95
C LEU A 551 35.18 13.04 -20.56
N ASP A 552 36.35 13.24 -19.95
CA ASP A 552 37.36 14.20 -20.37
C ASP A 552 38.75 13.61 -20.14
N VAL A 553 39.62 13.78 -21.13
CA VAL A 553 41.00 13.34 -21.10
C VAL A 553 41.85 14.52 -21.49
N SER A 554 42.55 15.09 -20.51
CA SER A 554 43.47 16.20 -20.76
C SER A 554 44.92 15.74 -20.73
N ILE A 555 45.73 16.27 -21.62
CA ILE A 555 47.17 16.09 -21.67
C ILE A 555 47.81 17.47 -21.64
N THR A 556 48.83 17.62 -20.78
CA THR A 556 49.68 18.80 -20.78
C THR A 556 51.15 18.41 -20.84
N ILE A 557 51.91 19.10 -21.68
CA ILE A 557 53.35 18.92 -21.82
C ILE A 557 54.02 20.20 -21.35
N THR A 558 54.91 20.08 -20.37
CA THR A 558 55.70 21.20 -19.85
C THR A 558 57.18 20.93 -20.07
N LEU A 559 57.89 21.98 -20.45
CA LEU A 559 59.33 21.98 -20.59
C LEU A 559 59.90 22.59 -19.30
N GLY A 560 60.51 21.78 -18.45
CA GLY A 560 60.95 22.15 -17.11
C GLY A 560 59.84 22.74 -16.24
N GLY A 561 60.17 23.79 -15.48
CA GLY A 561 59.22 24.58 -14.69
C GLY A 561 58.60 25.77 -15.42
N TYR A 562 58.69 25.81 -16.76
CA TYR A 562 58.12 26.89 -17.56
C TYR A 562 56.63 26.65 -17.87
N GLN A 563 55.98 27.65 -18.47
CA GLN A 563 54.59 27.55 -18.89
C GLN A 563 54.41 26.34 -19.84
N PRO A 564 53.33 25.54 -19.70
CA PRO A 564 53.04 24.41 -20.57
C PRO A 564 53.10 24.82 -22.04
N ILE A 565 53.82 24.03 -22.83
CA ILE A 565 53.91 24.27 -24.28
C ILE A 565 52.65 23.78 -24.97
N PHE A 566 52.04 22.71 -24.46
CA PHE A 566 50.84 22.13 -25.03
C PHE A 566 49.84 21.79 -23.94
N THR A 567 48.59 22.19 -24.15
CA THR A 567 47.45 21.72 -23.38
C THR A 567 46.34 21.34 -24.34
N MET A 568 45.81 20.13 -24.18
CA MET A 568 44.73 19.61 -25.01
C MET A 568 43.80 18.76 -24.16
N SER A 569 42.50 18.88 -24.39
CA SER A 569 41.46 18.12 -23.71
C SER A 569 40.55 17.48 -24.75
N ALA A 570 40.46 16.15 -24.74
CA ALA A 570 39.57 15.38 -25.59
C ALA A 570 38.24 15.11 -24.87
N GLN A 571 37.13 15.55 -25.48
CA GLN A 571 35.78 15.41 -24.94
C GLN A 571 34.81 14.77 -25.93
N GLN A 572 33.80 14.07 -25.42
CA GLN A 572 32.65 13.55 -26.16
C GLN A 572 33.03 12.83 -27.47
N ASN A 573 32.90 13.49 -28.63
CA ASN A 573 33.12 12.92 -29.96
C ASN A 573 34.59 12.56 -30.25
N GLN A 574 35.54 13.12 -29.50
CA GLN A 574 36.96 12.76 -29.55
C GLN A 574 37.26 11.48 -28.73
N LEU A 575 36.34 11.06 -27.85
CA LEU A 575 36.45 9.83 -27.07
C LEU A 575 35.63 8.72 -27.74
N LYS A 576 36.30 7.79 -28.40
CA LYS A 576 35.69 6.70 -29.16
C LYS A 576 35.89 5.36 -28.45
N SER A 577 34.84 4.57 -28.36
CA SER A 577 34.96 3.16 -27.96
C SER A 577 35.59 2.36 -29.09
N LEU A 578 36.39 1.33 -28.77
CA LEU A 578 36.92 0.44 -29.79
C LEU A 578 35.81 -0.34 -30.51
N ASP A 579 36.00 -0.49 -31.82
CA ASP A 579 35.23 -1.44 -32.63
C ASP A 579 35.70 -2.89 -32.40
N VAL A 580 34.86 -3.86 -32.75
CA VAL A 580 35.14 -5.30 -32.61
C VAL A 580 36.40 -5.69 -33.38
N ASN A 581 36.58 -5.14 -34.58
CA ASN A 581 37.75 -5.41 -35.41
C ASN A 581 39.02 -4.81 -34.80
N GLU A 582 38.95 -3.56 -34.31
CA GLU A 582 40.08 -2.89 -33.66
C GLU A 582 40.51 -3.62 -32.37
N PHE A 583 39.57 -4.16 -31.60
CA PHE A 583 39.86 -4.95 -30.41
C PHE A 583 40.53 -6.29 -30.77
N ASN A 584 40.03 -6.99 -31.79
CA ASN A 584 40.64 -8.23 -32.28
C ASN A 584 42.05 -8.00 -32.84
N ASP A 585 42.27 -6.87 -33.52
CA ASP A 585 43.58 -6.46 -34.02
C ASP A 585 44.54 -6.16 -32.87
N LEU A 586 44.08 -5.48 -31.80
CA LEU A 586 44.85 -5.28 -30.57
C LEU A 586 45.27 -6.62 -29.94
N LEU A 587 44.35 -7.58 -29.82
CA LEU A 587 44.66 -8.92 -29.32
C LEU A 587 45.65 -9.65 -30.23
N SER A 588 45.48 -9.55 -31.55
CA SER A 588 46.35 -10.20 -32.53
C SER A 588 47.78 -9.67 -32.47
N THR A 589 47.95 -8.36 -32.24
CA THR A 589 49.25 -7.68 -32.12
C THR A 589 50.08 -8.24 -30.97
N TYR A 590 49.44 -8.63 -29.86
CA TYR A 590 50.10 -9.11 -28.65
C TYR A 590 50.06 -10.64 -28.48
N ARG A 591 49.69 -11.41 -29.52
CA ARG A 591 49.64 -12.89 -29.46
C ARG A 591 50.95 -13.55 -28.99
N GLY A 592 52.09 -12.93 -29.26
CA GLY A 592 53.41 -13.42 -28.84
C GLY A 592 53.84 -13.04 -27.41
N ASN A 593 53.06 -12.21 -26.69
CA ASN A 593 53.40 -11.73 -25.34
C ASN A 593 52.33 -12.17 -24.32
N THR A 594 52.65 -13.22 -23.55
CA THR A 594 51.73 -13.80 -22.56
C THR A 594 51.32 -12.82 -21.46
N ALA A 595 52.23 -11.94 -21.01
CA ALA A 595 51.92 -10.97 -19.95
C ALA A 595 50.96 -9.87 -20.43
N ALA A 596 51.08 -9.47 -21.70
CA ALA A 596 50.16 -8.54 -22.34
C ALA A 596 48.76 -9.15 -22.50
N LEU A 597 48.67 -10.41 -22.95
CA LEU A 597 47.40 -11.11 -23.11
C LEU A 597 46.65 -11.29 -21.78
N GLN A 598 47.35 -11.70 -20.72
CA GLN A 598 46.75 -11.82 -19.39
C GLN A 598 46.18 -10.49 -18.87
N PHE A 599 46.83 -9.37 -19.19
CA PHE A 599 46.31 -8.05 -18.88
C PHE A 599 45.05 -7.73 -19.71
N LEU A 600 45.10 -7.99 -21.02
CA LEU A 600 43.99 -7.72 -21.95
C LEU A 600 42.74 -8.58 -21.65
N GLU A 601 42.90 -9.81 -21.16
CA GLU A 601 41.78 -10.67 -20.72
C GLU A 601 40.97 -10.05 -19.57
N GLY A 602 41.57 -9.15 -18.79
CA GLY A 602 40.90 -8.44 -17.69
C GLY A 602 39.96 -7.31 -18.14
N TYR A 603 39.96 -6.94 -19.42
CA TYR A 603 39.17 -5.82 -19.95
C TYR A 603 38.27 -6.25 -21.10
N ALA A 604 37.02 -5.81 -21.08
CA ALA A 604 36.15 -5.92 -22.24
C ALA A 604 36.42 -4.76 -23.21
N ARG A 605 35.96 -4.89 -24.47
CA ARG A 605 36.03 -3.82 -25.49
C ARG A 605 35.48 -2.48 -24.99
N GLU A 606 34.47 -2.54 -24.12
CA GLU A 606 33.73 -1.38 -23.63
C GLU A 606 34.51 -0.60 -22.58
N ASP A 607 35.46 -1.27 -21.92
CA ASP A 607 36.32 -0.73 -20.88
C ASP A 607 37.53 0.04 -21.46
N ILE A 608 37.75 -0.07 -22.78
CA ILE A 608 38.85 0.56 -23.47
C ILE A 608 38.31 1.71 -24.33
N THR A 609 38.84 2.91 -24.08
CA THR A 609 38.47 4.13 -24.80
C THR A 609 39.68 4.69 -25.52
N ARG A 610 39.52 5.03 -26.79
CA ARG A 610 40.49 5.79 -27.58
C ARG A 610 40.17 7.28 -27.47
N ALA A 611 41.13 8.08 -27.06
CA ALA A 611 41.05 9.52 -27.07
C ALA A 611 41.84 10.08 -28.26
N ASP A 612 41.12 10.64 -29.22
CA ASP A 612 41.67 11.32 -30.39
C ASP A 612 41.90 12.80 -30.01
N LEU A 613 43.13 13.16 -29.67
CA LEU A 613 43.51 14.52 -29.27
C LEU A 613 43.98 15.31 -30.49
N GLU A 614 43.53 16.55 -30.65
CA GLU A 614 43.98 17.41 -31.74
C GLU A 614 45.44 17.84 -31.56
N GLY A 615 46.15 18.05 -32.67
CA GLY A 615 47.57 18.40 -32.64
C GLY A 615 47.85 19.84 -32.22
N ASN A 616 46.92 20.77 -32.40
CA ASN A 616 47.08 22.18 -32.01
C ASN A 616 46.79 22.37 -30.52
N SER A 617 47.61 23.11 -29.78
CA SER A 617 47.31 23.46 -28.38
C SER A 617 46.02 24.28 -28.24
N ASN A 618 45.18 23.96 -27.24
CA ASN A 618 43.96 24.73 -26.91
C ASN A 618 44.28 26.11 -26.33
N SER A 619 45.50 26.30 -25.80
CA SER A 619 45.95 27.56 -25.20
C SER A 619 47.10 28.18 -26.00
N LEU A 620 47.05 29.52 -26.16
CA LEU A 620 48.19 30.30 -26.65
C LEU A 620 49.38 30.21 -25.68
N TRP A 621 50.60 30.23 -26.23
CA TRP A 621 51.83 30.18 -25.44
C TRP A 621 52.27 31.58 -25.02
N THR A 622 51.83 32.02 -23.85
CA THR A 622 52.03 33.40 -23.33
C THR A 622 53.26 33.53 -22.43
N ILE A 623 54.37 32.89 -22.78
CA ILE A 623 55.59 32.94 -21.97
C ILE A 623 56.16 34.36 -21.94
N SER A 624 56.64 34.81 -20.78
CA SER A 624 57.27 36.13 -20.69
C SER A 624 58.59 36.16 -21.49
N PRO A 625 58.92 37.25 -22.20
CA PRO A 625 60.18 37.38 -22.93
C PRO A 625 61.45 37.01 -22.13
N PRO A 626 61.62 37.41 -20.84
CA PRO A 626 62.77 36.98 -20.06
C PRO A 626 62.78 35.48 -19.77
N SER A 627 61.62 34.85 -19.56
CA SER A 627 61.54 33.39 -19.34
C SER A 627 61.83 32.61 -20.61
N ARG A 628 61.38 33.12 -21.77
CA ARG A 628 61.71 32.58 -23.10
C ARG A 628 63.21 32.60 -23.35
N ASN A 629 63.89 33.71 -23.06
CA ASN A 629 65.34 33.81 -23.22
C ASN A 629 66.10 32.87 -22.27
N LYS A 630 65.65 32.74 -21.01
CA LYS A 630 66.22 31.77 -20.05
C LYS A 630 66.02 30.33 -20.51
N MET A 631 64.84 30.01 -21.02
CA MET A 631 64.53 28.67 -21.56
C MET A 631 65.43 28.35 -22.76
N ILE A 632 65.61 29.29 -23.69
CA ILE A 632 66.52 29.13 -24.84
C ILE A 632 67.97 28.93 -24.38
N GLN A 633 68.44 29.74 -23.41
CA GLN A 633 69.78 29.57 -22.83
C GLN A 633 69.95 28.18 -22.21
N GLY A 634 68.96 27.70 -21.45
CA GLY A 634 68.98 26.36 -20.86
C GLY A 634 68.86 25.21 -21.88
N LEU A 635 68.30 25.46 -23.07
CA LEU A 635 68.26 24.49 -24.17
C LEU A 635 69.55 24.44 -24.99
N LEU A 636 70.34 25.53 -24.98
CA LEU A 636 71.63 25.63 -25.68
C LEU A 636 72.82 25.20 -24.81
N ASP A 637 72.61 25.06 -23.51
CA ASP A 637 73.62 24.58 -22.57
C ASP A 637 73.75 23.06 -22.66
N PHE A 638 74.86 22.57 -23.22
CA PHE A 638 75.09 21.15 -23.50
C PHE A 638 75.29 20.30 -22.23
N ASP A 639 75.56 20.93 -21.08
CA ASP A 639 75.87 20.24 -19.81
C ASP A 639 74.63 20.13 -18.88
N ALA A 640 73.49 20.73 -19.25
CA ALA A 640 72.29 20.78 -18.44
C ALA A 640 71.22 19.78 -18.93
N ASP A 641 70.87 18.81 -18.08
CA ASP A 641 69.75 17.90 -18.31
C ASP A 641 68.42 18.66 -18.27
N PHE A 642 67.77 18.83 -19.43
CA PHE A 642 66.49 19.50 -19.53
C PHE A 642 65.33 18.50 -19.35
N THR A 643 64.44 18.77 -18.40
CA THR A 643 63.33 17.87 -18.06
C THR A 643 62.09 18.15 -18.89
N VAL A 644 61.47 17.11 -19.43
CA VAL A 644 60.16 17.17 -20.06
C VAL A 644 59.16 16.46 -19.14
N VAL A 645 58.10 17.19 -18.75
CA VAL A 645 57.04 16.64 -17.91
C VAL A 645 55.78 16.50 -18.75
N LEU A 646 55.36 15.26 -18.95
CA LEU A 646 54.04 14.96 -19.48
C LEU A 646 53.10 14.72 -18.31
N SER A 647 51.93 15.35 -18.32
CA SER A 647 50.86 15.03 -17.38
C SER A 647 49.56 14.76 -18.10
N TRP A 648 48.77 13.86 -17.52
CA TRP A 648 47.45 13.54 -18.01
C TRP A 648 46.44 13.57 -16.87
N THR A 649 45.24 14.06 -17.17
CA THR A 649 44.10 14.01 -16.26
C THR A 649 42.95 13.28 -16.93
N ILE A 650 42.40 12.31 -16.21
CA ILE A 650 41.25 11.53 -16.68
C ILE A 650 40.10 11.81 -15.73
N GLN A 651 39.06 12.46 -16.24
CA GLN A 651 37.82 12.66 -15.51
C GLN A 651 36.81 11.61 -15.95
N SER A 652 36.21 10.92 -14.99
CA SER A 652 35.17 9.91 -15.25
C SER A 652 33.86 10.29 -14.55
N CYS A 653 32.76 9.65 -14.92
CA CYS A 653 31.45 9.92 -14.35
C CYS A 653 31.31 9.39 -12.91
N LEU A 654 31.87 8.20 -12.62
CA LEU A 654 31.70 7.52 -11.33
C LEU A 654 32.86 7.72 -10.34
N THR A 655 34.08 8.03 -10.81
CA THR A 655 35.26 8.21 -9.93
C THR A 655 35.85 9.61 -10.02
N ARG A 656 36.52 10.00 -8.93
CA ARG A 656 37.21 11.29 -8.76
C ARG A 656 38.26 11.50 -9.85
N LEU A 657 38.55 12.77 -10.19
CA LEU A 657 39.53 13.15 -11.21
C LEU A 657 40.90 12.50 -10.94
N LEU A 658 41.33 11.65 -11.87
CA LEU A 658 42.58 10.90 -11.78
C LEU A 658 43.70 11.70 -12.44
N HIS A 659 44.81 11.87 -11.72
CA HIS A 659 46.02 12.50 -12.24
C HIS A 659 47.08 11.43 -12.51
N GLY A 660 47.94 11.68 -13.49
CA GLY A 660 49.19 10.97 -13.67
C GLY A 660 50.23 11.88 -14.30
N HIS A 661 51.50 11.61 -13.99
CA HIS A 661 52.64 12.38 -14.49
C HIS A 661 53.75 11.41 -14.93
N GLY A 662 54.43 11.77 -16.01
CA GLY A 662 55.62 11.13 -16.54
C GLY A 662 56.76 12.15 -16.62
N LEU A 663 57.89 11.84 -15.98
CA LEU A 663 59.11 12.66 -16.02
C LEU A 663 60.16 11.96 -16.87
N ARG A 664 60.71 12.65 -17.86
CA ARG A 664 61.85 12.17 -18.67
C ARG A 664 62.88 13.28 -18.84
N HIS A 665 64.14 12.87 -18.86
CA HIS A 665 65.25 13.70 -19.30
C HIS A 665 65.49 13.34 -20.77
N CYS A 666 65.36 14.31 -21.67
CA CYS A 666 65.56 14.13 -23.10
C CYS A 666 66.80 14.93 -23.52
N ALA A 667 67.52 14.46 -24.54
CA ALA A 667 68.54 15.27 -25.21
C ALA A 667 67.81 16.25 -26.15
N ILE A 668 67.86 17.56 -25.87
CA ILE A 668 66.96 18.56 -26.48
C ILE A 668 67.67 19.41 -27.56
N ALA A 669 68.70 18.86 -28.21
CA ALA A 669 69.50 19.59 -29.19
C ALA A 669 68.67 20.10 -30.39
N ASP A 670 67.61 19.37 -30.78
CA ASP A 670 66.77 19.67 -31.94
C ASP A 670 65.63 20.67 -31.68
N LEU A 671 65.42 21.08 -30.42
CA LEU A 671 64.27 21.90 -30.01
C LEU A 671 64.63 23.40 -29.86
N ALA A 672 65.91 23.71 -29.61
CA ALA A 672 66.40 25.09 -29.59
C ALA A 672 66.18 25.84 -30.93
N PRO A 673 66.41 25.24 -32.12
CA PRO A 673 66.12 25.87 -33.40
C PRO A 673 64.63 26.18 -33.61
N VAL A 674 63.73 25.32 -33.12
CA VAL A 674 62.27 25.49 -33.24
C VAL A 674 61.79 26.72 -32.47
N VAL A 675 62.34 26.95 -31.27
CA VAL A 675 62.03 28.15 -30.46
C VAL A 675 62.72 29.40 -31.03
N PHE A 676 63.91 29.25 -31.60
CA PHE A 676 64.75 30.34 -32.10
C PHE A 676 64.31 30.88 -33.48
N CYS A 677 63.89 30.02 -34.41
CA CYS A 677 63.66 30.39 -35.81
C CYS A 677 62.40 31.23 -36.06
N SER A 678 62.51 32.16 -37.01
CA SER A 678 61.45 33.07 -37.47
C SER A 678 60.58 32.50 -38.61
N TRP A 679 60.86 31.28 -39.07
CA TRP A 679 60.17 30.62 -40.18
C TRP A 679 59.16 29.60 -39.63
N SER A 680 57.95 29.56 -40.17
CA SER A 680 56.79 28.88 -39.55
C SER A 680 56.73 27.36 -39.68
N GLU A 681 57.82 26.66 -40.03
CA GLU A 681 57.78 25.23 -40.40
C GLU A 681 58.93 24.36 -39.83
N ALA A 682 59.61 24.79 -38.76
CA ALA A 682 60.63 23.96 -38.11
C ALA A 682 59.99 22.93 -37.15
N TRP A 683 60.23 21.63 -37.41
CA TRP A 683 59.80 20.53 -36.55
C TRP A 683 60.96 20.00 -35.72
N GLY A 684 60.77 19.84 -34.42
CA GLY A 684 61.66 19.13 -33.51
C GLY A 684 61.07 17.78 -33.11
N THR A 685 61.90 16.82 -32.73
CA THR A 685 61.44 15.51 -32.25
C THR A 685 61.72 15.36 -30.77
N LEU A 686 60.72 14.96 -30.00
CA LEU A 686 60.81 14.56 -28.61
C LEU A 686 60.78 13.03 -28.54
N GLU A 687 61.94 12.43 -28.27
CA GLU A 687 62.09 10.98 -28.19
C GLU A 687 61.62 10.41 -26.85
N GLU A 688 60.90 9.29 -26.89
CA GLU A 688 60.43 8.52 -25.73
C GLU A 688 59.63 9.34 -24.69
N VAL A 689 58.75 10.25 -25.14
CA VAL A 689 57.95 11.12 -24.25
C VAL A 689 56.51 10.67 -24.08
N TYR A 690 55.89 10.04 -25.09
CA TYR A 690 54.44 9.84 -25.11
C TYR A 690 54.00 8.39 -24.80
N PRO A 691 53.22 8.13 -23.73
CA PRO A 691 52.70 6.81 -23.41
C PRO A 691 51.44 6.51 -24.23
N TYR A 692 51.48 5.46 -25.04
CA TYR A 692 50.35 5.09 -25.90
C TYR A 692 49.18 4.42 -25.14
N TYR A 693 49.47 3.74 -24.03
CA TYR A 693 48.50 2.98 -23.24
C TYR A 693 48.52 3.40 -21.76
N ILE A 694 47.39 3.86 -21.24
CA ILE A 694 47.21 4.28 -19.85
C ILE A 694 46.13 3.44 -19.19
N LYS A 695 46.40 2.97 -17.97
CA LYS A 695 45.39 2.37 -17.09
C LYS A 695 44.81 3.46 -16.19
N ALA A 696 43.47 3.54 -16.17
CA ALA A 696 42.67 4.39 -15.30
C ALA A 696 41.98 3.53 -14.22
N PRO A 697 42.64 3.32 -13.07
CA PRO A 697 42.08 2.53 -11.97
C PRO A 697 41.05 3.32 -11.14
N SER A 698 40.23 2.63 -10.34
CA SER A 698 39.19 3.25 -9.50
C SER A 698 39.73 4.14 -8.36
N ASP A 699 40.80 3.70 -7.70
CA ASP A 699 41.23 4.24 -6.40
C ASP A 699 42.66 4.82 -6.38
N SER A 700 43.39 4.78 -7.50
CA SER A 700 44.80 5.17 -7.56
C SER A 700 45.14 6.06 -8.77
N LEU A 701 46.33 6.64 -8.78
CA LEU A 701 46.79 7.49 -9.89
C LEU A 701 46.82 6.71 -11.21
N ALA A 702 46.44 7.36 -12.31
CA ALA A 702 46.47 6.77 -13.64
C ALA A 702 47.93 6.51 -14.05
N LYS A 703 48.24 5.29 -14.49
CA LYS A 703 49.62 4.86 -14.77
C LYS A 703 49.74 4.26 -16.18
N PRO A 704 50.88 4.45 -16.87
CA PRO A 704 51.13 3.77 -18.13
C PRO A 704 51.21 2.24 -17.95
N ILE A 705 50.73 1.49 -18.94
CA ILE A 705 50.61 0.03 -18.87
C ILE A 705 51.92 -0.62 -19.30
N LYS A 706 52.79 -0.93 -18.34
CA LYS A 706 54.12 -1.54 -18.60
C LYS A 706 54.05 -2.83 -19.43
N GLN A 707 52.98 -3.61 -19.29
CA GLN A 707 52.77 -4.88 -19.99
C GLN A 707 52.51 -4.71 -21.49
N LEU A 708 52.04 -3.54 -21.92
CA LEU A 708 51.72 -3.21 -23.32
C LEU A 708 52.76 -2.30 -23.98
N LEU A 709 53.84 -1.93 -23.28
CA LEU A 709 54.95 -1.19 -23.89
C LEU A 709 55.85 -2.14 -24.68
N LYS A 710 56.13 -1.82 -25.95
CA LYS A 710 57.20 -2.48 -26.71
C LYS A 710 58.55 -2.05 -26.14
N ASP A 711 59.40 -3.00 -25.75
CA ASP A 711 60.75 -2.78 -25.22
C ASP A 711 60.85 -1.78 -24.03
N CYS A 712 59.76 -1.58 -23.27
CA CYS A 712 59.65 -0.59 -22.19
C CYS A 712 59.88 0.88 -22.61
N LYS A 713 59.75 1.19 -23.90
CA LYS A 713 59.94 2.55 -24.45
C LYS A 713 58.61 3.26 -24.69
N TRP A 714 58.65 4.59 -24.63
CA TRP A 714 57.52 5.47 -24.99
C TRP A 714 57.64 5.90 -26.44
N GLU A 715 56.56 6.40 -27.02
CA GLU A 715 56.52 6.83 -28.41
C GLU A 715 57.15 8.21 -28.60
N ASN A 716 57.68 8.42 -29.80
CA ASN A 716 58.25 9.68 -30.24
C ASN A 716 57.16 10.62 -30.75
N ILE A 717 57.27 11.91 -30.41
CA ILE A 717 56.34 12.96 -30.86
C ILE A 717 57.10 14.09 -31.52
N THR A 718 56.55 14.66 -32.60
CA THR A 718 57.12 15.83 -33.25
C THR A 718 56.41 17.09 -32.76
N VAL A 719 57.17 18.17 -32.58
CA VAL A 719 56.74 19.45 -32.04
C VAL A 719 57.09 20.57 -33.01
N SER A 720 56.17 21.50 -33.24
CA SER A 720 56.39 22.70 -34.06
C SER A 720 55.80 23.92 -33.36
N LEU A 721 56.40 25.08 -33.54
CA LEU A 721 55.93 26.35 -33.00
C LEU A 721 55.33 27.19 -34.15
N VAL A 722 54.01 27.36 -34.12
CA VAL A 722 53.30 28.19 -35.10
C VAL A 722 53.21 29.63 -34.59
N LYS A 723 53.59 30.57 -35.44
CA LYS A 723 53.57 32.01 -35.16
C LYS A 723 52.65 32.71 -36.15
N ASN A 724 51.65 33.42 -35.66
CA ASN A 724 50.78 34.25 -36.49
C ASN A 724 50.95 35.72 -36.08
N GLY A 725 51.35 36.57 -37.04
CA GLY A 725 51.59 37.99 -36.82
C GLY A 725 50.46 38.83 -37.41
N SER A 726 49.67 39.51 -36.57
CA SER A 726 48.83 40.64 -36.96
C SER A 726 49.32 41.92 -36.27
N GLU A 727 48.87 43.09 -36.73
CA GLU A 727 49.32 44.42 -36.23
C GLU A 727 49.10 44.64 -34.71
N GLU A 728 48.35 43.77 -34.03
CA GLU A 728 48.06 43.83 -32.58
C GLU A 728 48.98 42.95 -31.70
N GLY A 729 49.96 42.24 -32.28
CA GLY A 729 50.97 41.45 -31.55
C GLY A 729 51.13 40.01 -32.07
N ALA A 730 52.32 39.42 -31.87
CA ALA A 730 52.61 38.06 -32.29
C ALA A 730 51.91 37.03 -31.38
N ARG A 731 51.05 36.19 -31.97
CA ARG A 731 50.40 35.05 -31.28
C ARG A 731 51.14 33.77 -31.63
N GLU A 732 51.64 33.07 -30.60
CA GLU A 732 52.38 31.81 -30.76
C GLU A 732 51.62 30.66 -30.08
N TRP A 733 51.57 29.48 -30.70
CA TRP A 733 51.09 28.25 -30.08
C TRP A 733 51.86 27.04 -30.61
N TRP A 734 51.90 25.97 -29.82
CA TRP A 734 52.58 24.74 -30.19
C TRP A 734 51.63 23.76 -30.87
N VAL A 735 52.21 23.01 -31.79
CA VAL A 735 51.56 21.94 -32.55
C VAL A 735 52.35 20.66 -32.38
N LEU A 736 51.64 19.57 -32.08
CA LEU A 736 52.18 18.25 -31.83
C LEU A 736 51.62 17.23 -32.81
N ASN A 737 52.47 16.29 -33.22
CA ASN A 737 52.05 15.17 -34.04
C ASN A 737 52.74 13.88 -33.58
N GLN A 738 51.97 12.80 -33.50
CA GLN A 738 52.49 11.47 -33.23
C GLN A 738 52.94 10.79 -34.53
N LEU A 739 54.16 10.22 -34.55
CA LEU A 739 54.72 9.57 -35.73
C LEU A 739 54.06 8.22 -36.03
N GLU A 740 53.89 7.39 -34.99
CA GLU A 740 53.25 6.07 -35.08
C GLU A 740 51.82 6.11 -34.53
N LYS A 741 50.83 6.28 -35.42
CA LYS A 741 49.39 6.17 -35.09
C LYS A 741 48.81 4.90 -35.68
N ARG A 742 47.84 4.29 -34.99
CA ARG A 742 47.06 3.18 -35.55
C ARG A 742 46.04 3.68 -36.58
N HIS A 743 45.40 4.82 -36.34
CA HIS A 743 44.57 5.47 -37.35
C HIS A 743 45.29 6.67 -37.95
N LYS A 744 45.55 6.58 -39.25
CA LYS A 744 46.12 7.68 -40.01
C LYS A 744 45.04 8.71 -40.30
N THR A 745 44.97 9.75 -39.49
CA THR A 745 44.23 10.98 -39.81
C THR A 745 45.04 11.87 -40.74
N SER A 746 44.35 12.59 -41.64
CA SER A 746 44.98 13.57 -42.53
C SER A 746 45.48 14.83 -41.81
N GLN A 747 45.13 15.00 -40.53
CA GLN A 747 45.50 16.13 -39.69
C GLN A 747 46.46 15.69 -38.58
N GLU A 748 47.26 16.65 -38.09
CA GLU A 748 48.13 16.49 -36.93
C GLU A 748 47.28 16.22 -35.68
N SER A 749 47.60 15.12 -34.98
CA SER A 749 46.81 14.62 -33.85
C SER A 749 47.65 13.70 -32.98
N LEU A 750 47.16 13.36 -31.80
CA LEU A 750 47.73 12.39 -30.87
C LEU A 750 46.64 11.35 -30.54
N GLU A 751 47.00 10.08 -30.42
CA GLU A 751 46.08 9.00 -30.04
C GLU A 751 46.46 8.40 -28.68
N LEU A 752 45.50 8.35 -27.76
CA LEU A 752 45.71 7.75 -26.43
C LEU A 752 44.69 6.64 -26.15
N PHE A 753 45.16 5.46 -25.74
CA PHE A 753 44.28 4.36 -25.32
C PHE A 753 44.21 4.29 -23.79
N ILE A 754 42.99 4.34 -23.27
CA ILE A 754 42.69 4.33 -21.84
C ILE A 754 41.95 3.05 -21.48
N PHE A 755 42.50 2.30 -20.53
CA PHE A 755 41.90 1.11 -19.95
C PHE A 755 41.28 1.48 -18.62
N SER A 756 39.96 1.58 -18.58
CA SER A 756 39.21 1.93 -17.38
C SER A 756 38.86 0.69 -16.56
N ASP A 757 39.23 0.68 -15.27
CA ASP A 757 38.76 -0.38 -14.37
C ASP A 757 37.25 -0.24 -14.13
N LYS A 758 36.54 -1.38 -14.10
CA LYS A 758 35.14 -1.41 -13.70
C LYS A 758 35.01 -1.03 -12.23
N VAL A 759 34.00 -0.25 -11.91
CA VAL A 759 33.78 0.27 -10.56
C VAL A 759 32.48 -0.32 -10.02
N SER A 760 32.50 -0.72 -8.75
CA SER A 760 31.27 -1.08 -8.05
C SER A 760 30.42 0.19 -7.84
N PRO A 761 29.08 0.09 -7.92
CA PRO A 761 28.21 1.18 -7.51
C PRO A 761 28.62 1.74 -6.14
N PRO A 762 28.60 3.06 -5.94
CA PRO A 762 29.05 3.68 -4.68
C PRO A 762 28.28 3.16 -3.45
N SER A 763 27.02 2.71 -3.62
CA SER A 763 26.21 2.04 -2.58
C SER A 763 26.82 0.73 -2.07
N LEU A 764 27.64 0.05 -2.86
CA LEU A 764 28.35 -1.18 -2.50
C LEU A 764 29.82 -0.92 -2.12
N GLY A 765 30.29 0.34 -2.15
CA GLY A 765 31.67 0.71 -1.82
C GLY A 765 32.06 0.38 -0.37
N PHE A 766 31.11 0.47 0.57
CA PHE A 766 31.32 0.08 1.98
C PHE A 766 31.65 -1.42 2.15
N LEU A 767 31.27 -2.25 1.17
CA LEU A 767 31.53 -3.70 1.19
C LEU A 767 32.90 -4.07 0.60
N ALA A 768 33.59 -3.20 -0.14
CA ALA A 768 34.81 -3.56 -0.86
C ALA A 768 36.06 -3.58 0.04
N GLY A 769 36.30 -4.69 0.76
CA GLY A 769 37.59 -4.94 1.43
C GLY A 769 37.52 -5.96 2.56
N TYR A 770 37.56 -5.48 3.81
CA TYR A 770 37.58 -6.30 5.04
C TYR A 770 36.24 -6.31 5.80
N GLY A 771 35.33 -5.37 5.49
CA GLY A 771 34.02 -5.23 6.16
C GLY A 771 33.07 -6.41 5.93
N ILE A 772 33.07 -7.00 4.72
CA ILE A 772 32.23 -8.17 4.41
C ILE A 772 32.58 -9.37 5.28
N MET A 773 33.87 -9.70 5.39
CA MET A 773 34.29 -10.87 6.18
C MET A 773 34.00 -10.66 7.66
N GLY A 774 34.12 -9.42 8.16
CA GLY A 774 33.70 -9.05 9.51
C GLY A 774 32.19 -9.18 9.72
N LEU A 775 31.37 -8.71 8.78
CA LEU A 775 29.91 -8.82 8.81
C LEU A 775 29.42 -10.27 8.68
N TYR A 776 30.08 -11.07 7.83
CA TYR A 776 29.85 -12.51 7.75
C TYR A 776 30.17 -13.19 9.08
N ALA A 777 31.36 -12.95 9.63
CA ALA A 777 31.78 -13.53 10.90
C ALA A 777 30.84 -13.13 12.04
N SER A 778 30.40 -11.87 12.10
CA SER A 778 29.46 -11.41 13.12
C SER A 778 28.09 -12.09 13.00
N VAL A 779 27.51 -12.16 11.80
CA VAL A 779 26.23 -12.83 11.56
C VAL A 779 26.31 -14.31 11.93
N VAL A 780 27.37 -15.01 11.51
CA VAL A 780 27.56 -16.44 11.82
C VAL A 780 27.76 -16.66 13.32
N LEU A 781 28.52 -15.80 14.01
CA LEU A 781 28.71 -15.90 15.47
C LEU A 781 27.40 -15.62 16.23
N VAL A 782 26.62 -14.63 15.80
CA VAL A 782 25.31 -14.31 16.40
C VAL A 782 24.33 -15.46 16.22
N ILE A 783 24.19 -15.99 15.00
CA ILE A 783 23.34 -17.15 14.73
C ILE A 783 23.84 -18.38 15.50
N GLY A 784 25.16 -18.59 15.55
CA GLY A 784 25.77 -19.67 16.33
C GLY A 784 25.46 -19.58 17.82
N LYS A 785 25.43 -18.37 18.39
CA LYS A 785 24.99 -18.13 19.77
C LYS A 785 23.53 -18.52 19.98
N PHE A 786 22.62 -18.09 19.10
CA PHE A 786 21.20 -18.47 19.18
C PHE A 786 21.00 -19.98 19.06
N VAL A 787 21.70 -20.64 18.11
CA VAL A 787 21.67 -22.09 17.97
C VAL A 787 22.14 -22.77 19.26
N ARG A 788 23.19 -22.24 19.91
CA ARG A 788 23.70 -22.77 21.19
C ARG A 788 22.68 -22.68 22.32
N GLU A 789 21.91 -21.59 22.41
CA GLU A 789 20.86 -21.43 23.43
C GLU A 789 19.81 -22.53 23.37
N PHE A 790 19.43 -23.00 22.16
CA PHE A 790 18.52 -24.14 22.00
C PHE A 790 19.07 -25.47 22.54
N PHE A 791 20.39 -25.66 22.60
CA PHE A 791 21.00 -26.91 23.07
C PHE A 791 21.46 -26.88 24.53
N SER A 792 21.95 -25.74 25.05
CA SER A 792 22.55 -25.68 26.38
C SER A 792 21.58 -25.35 27.52
N GLY A 793 20.37 -24.85 27.23
CA GLY A 793 19.40 -24.40 28.25
C GLY A 793 18.35 -25.42 28.70
N ILE A 794 18.27 -26.59 28.05
CA ILE A 794 17.15 -27.54 28.21
C ILE A 794 17.05 -28.09 29.64
N SER A 795 18.17 -28.28 30.35
CA SER A 795 18.17 -28.87 31.70
C SER A 795 17.38 -28.06 32.73
N HIS A 796 17.35 -26.73 32.60
CA HIS A 796 16.63 -25.84 33.50
C HIS A 796 15.11 -25.85 33.26
N SER A 797 14.66 -26.12 32.03
CA SER A 797 13.23 -26.12 31.68
C SER A 797 12.54 -27.48 31.91
N ILE A 798 13.29 -28.56 32.20
CA ILE A 798 12.75 -29.92 32.39
C ILE A 798 11.57 -29.93 33.39
N MET A 799 11.66 -29.19 34.49
CA MET A 799 10.61 -29.16 35.52
C MET A 799 9.27 -28.60 35.03
N PHE A 800 9.27 -27.83 33.93
CA PHE A 800 8.09 -27.22 33.33
C PHE A 800 7.69 -27.84 31.99
N GLU A 801 8.61 -28.56 31.32
CA GLU A 801 8.39 -29.23 30.04
C GLU A 801 7.93 -30.68 30.18
N GLU A 802 8.47 -31.43 31.14
CA GLU A 802 8.20 -32.87 31.28
C GLU A 802 7.06 -33.14 32.28
N LEU A 803 5.86 -32.70 31.92
CA LEU A 803 4.63 -32.94 32.72
C LEU A 803 3.74 -34.00 32.06
N PRO A 804 3.40 -35.11 32.75
CA PRO A 804 2.68 -36.22 32.13
C PRO A 804 1.21 -35.90 31.83
N ASN A 805 0.47 -35.28 32.78
CA ASN A 805 -0.90 -34.83 32.56
C ASN A 805 -1.07 -33.36 32.99
N VAL A 806 -1.37 -32.50 32.02
CA VAL A 806 -1.52 -31.05 32.24
C VAL A 806 -2.98 -30.56 32.31
N ASP A 807 -3.96 -31.46 32.25
CA ASP A 807 -5.39 -31.11 32.09
C ASP A 807 -5.91 -30.22 33.22
N ARG A 808 -5.44 -30.44 34.45
CA ARG A 808 -5.87 -29.64 35.60
C ARG A 808 -5.29 -28.23 35.58
N ILE A 809 -4.07 -28.06 35.07
CA ILE A 809 -3.43 -26.74 34.92
C ILE A 809 -4.12 -25.99 33.79
N LEU A 810 -4.34 -26.67 32.65
CA LEU A 810 -5.06 -26.11 31.53
C LEU A 810 -6.47 -25.66 31.94
N LYS A 811 -7.18 -26.49 32.72
CA LYS A 811 -8.49 -26.14 33.27
C LYS A 811 -8.41 -24.89 34.16
N LEU A 812 -7.42 -24.79 35.04
CA LEU A 812 -7.22 -23.62 35.89
C LEU A 812 -7.00 -22.35 35.06
N CYS A 813 -6.18 -22.42 34.00
CA CYS A 813 -5.99 -21.29 33.08
C CYS A 813 -7.29 -20.92 32.34
N THR A 814 -8.06 -21.89 31.86
CA THR A 814 -9.34 -21.61 31.20
C THR A 814 -10.38 -21.04 32.16
N ASP A 815 -10.36 -21.47 33.43
CA ASP A 815 -11.25 -20.94 34.47
C ASP A 815 -10.89 -19.47 34.76
N ILE A 816 -9.60 -19.10 34.80
CA ILE A 816 -9.16 -17.69 34.89
C ILE A 816 -9.73 -16.85 33.73
N PHE A 817 -9.61 -17.34 32.49
CA PHE A 817 -10.16 -16.63 31.32
C PHE A 817 -11.68 -16.50 31.37
N LEU A 818 -12.38 -17.52 31.88
CA LEU A 818 -13.83 -17.51 32.03
C LEU A 818 -14.27 -16.48 33.08
N VAL A 819 -13.61 -16.44 34.24
CA VAL A 819 -13.90 -15.51 35.34
C VAL A 819 -13.64 -14.05 34.91
N ARG A 820 -12.60 -13.84 34.11
CA ARG A 820 -12.33 -12.55 33.47
C ARG A 820 -13.43 -12.12 32.51
N GLU A 821 -14.00 -13.06 31.75
CA GLU A 821 -15.15 -12.78 30.87
C GLU A 821 -16.44 -12.46 31.62
N THR A 822 -16.67 -13.08 32.78
CA THR A 822 -17.86 -12.83 33.61
C THR A 822 -17.74 -11.54 34.42
N GLY A 823 -16.53 -11.04 34.65
CA GLY A 823 -16.26 -9.84 35.44
C GLY A 823 -16.22 -10.09 36.95
N GLU A 824 -16.11 -11.34 37.39
CA GLU A 824 -15.95 -11.70 38.81
C GLU A 824 -14.47 -11.58 39.24
N LEU A 825 -13.98 -10.34 39.30
CA LEU A 825 -12.54 -10.05 39.42
C LEU A 825 -11.88 -10.54 40.74
N GLU A 826 -12.65 -10.68 41.82
CA GLU A 826 -12.13 -11.24 43.09
C GLU A 826 -11.67 -12.70 42.90
N LEU A 827 -12.46 -13.50 42.17
CA LEU A 827 -12.13 -14.89 41.90
C LEU A 827 -10.96 -15.00 40.89
N GLU A 828 -10.77 -14.00 40.03
CA GLU A 828 -9.60 -13.93 39.14
C GLU A 828 -8.30 -13.89 39.97
N GLU A 829 -8.25 -13.05 41.00
CA GLU A 829 -7.08 -12.92 41.89
C GLU A 829 -6.81 -14.22 42.66
N ASP A 830 -7.84 -14.87 43.20
CA ASP A 830 -7.72 -16.13 43.93
C ASP A 830 -7.19 -17.26 43.05
N LEU A 831 -7.72 -17.39 41.83
CA LEU A 831 -7.28 -18.41 40.88
C LEU A 831 -5.87 -18.13 40.36
N TYR A 832 -5.51 -16.86 40.14
CA TYR A 832 -4.16 -16.45 39.77
C TYR A 832 -3.17 -16.74 40.89
N ALA A 833 -3.48 -16.40 42.14
CA ALA A 833 -2.65 -16.70 43.31
C ALA A 833 -2.39 -18.22 43.43
N LYS A 834 -3.43 -19.03 43.20
CA LYS A 834 -3.33 -20.49 43.14
C LYS A 834 -2.42 -20.97 42.00
N LEU A 835 -2.51 -20.38 40.81
CA LEU A 835 -1.64 -20.70 39.67
C LEU A 835 -0.17 -20.38 39.98
N ILE A 836 0.10 -19.20 40.56
CA ILE A 836 1.46 -18.80 40.95
C ILE A 836 2.01 -19.70 42.06
N PHE A 837 1.20 -20.07 43.05
CA PHE A 837 1.61 -21.02 44.09
C PHE A 837 2.02 -22.37 43.49
N LEU A 838 1.26 -22.86 42.50
CA LEU A 838 1.58 -24.10 41.79
C LEU A 838 2.94 -24.02 41.07
N TYR A 839 3.23 -22.90 40.40
CA TYR A 839 4.51 -22.70 39.70
C TYR A 839 5.69 -22.38 40.61
N ARG A 840 5.44 -21.97 41.87
CA ARG A 840 6.49 -21.74 42.89
C ARG A 840 6.98 -23.03 43.57
N SER A 841 6.18 -24.10 43.61
CA SER A 841 6.55 -25.38 44.25
C SER A 841 6.55 -26.55 43.25
N PRO A 842 7.73 -27.03 42.83
CA PRO A 842 7.86 -28.19 41.95
C PRO A 842 7.23 -29.47 42.53
N GLU A 843 7.26 -29.67 43.85
CA GLU A 843 6.65 -30.86 44.48
C GLU A 843 5.13 -30.86 44.30
N THR A 844 4.52 -29.68 44.43
CA THR A 844 3.07 -29.50 44.23
C THR A 844 2.71 -29.70 42.77
N MET A 845 3.53 -29.19 41.84
CA MET A 845 3.36 -29.39 40.40
C MET A 845 3.37 -30.88 40.01
N ILE A 846 4.31 -31.67 40.56
CA ILE A 846 4.37 -33.13 40.34
C ILE A 846 3.11 -33.83 40.86
N LYS A 847 2.67 -33.48 42.09
CA LYS A 847 1.44 -34.04 42.67
C LYS A 847 0.20 -33.73 41.83
N TRP A 848 0.14 -32.53 41.24
CA TRP A 848 -1.00 -32.06 40.47
C TRP A 848 -1.06 -32.64 39.06
N THR A 849 0.10 -32.90 38.44
CA THR A 849 0.23 -33.38 37.06
C THR A 849 0.33 -34.90 36.92
N ARG A 850 0.26 -35.64 38.03
CA ARG A 850 0.31 -37.10 38.04
C ARG A 850 -0.76 -37.69 37.14
N GLU A 851 -0.37 -38.68 36.34
CA GLU A 851 -1.29 -39.46 35.52
C GLU A 851 -2.27 -40.23 36.44
N LYS A 852 -3.55 -40.20 36.08
CA LYS A 852 -4.64 -40.70 36.91
C LYS A 852 -4.97 -42.15 36.58
#